data_AF-A0A552Z4G7-F1
#
_entry.id   AF-A0A552Z4G7-F1
#
_cell.length_a   1.000
_cell.length_b   1.000
_cell.length_c   1.000
_cell.angle_alpha   90.00
_cell.angle_beta   90.00
_cell.angle_gamma   90.00
#
_symmetry.space_group_name_H-M   'P 1'
#
loop_
_entity.id
_entity.type
_entity.pdbx_description
1 polymer ?
#
loop_
_entity_poly.entity_id
_entity_poly.type
_entity_poly.pdbx_seq_one_letter_code
_entity_poly.pdbx_strand_id
1 'polypeptide(L)'
;MKYVLTKNPGLLVKAPGKILRKTQKHFHPLKSLQLQINKNKRKKTRRLNNYENPKRVLIYVIYEDQPQLQSYKLFFLKALADLSDKVLIVLNSTLADTDVKKLEEFGQVISRENTGYDTAAFRHGILLLKDELANFDELLLVNDTNVGPMKDLSAVFQKMSTQKLDFWGISYGEKQADFTGFNPYGAIHEHLQSYFLVIEKNMFQTPEFLQYWENLSDTDSRNKAIGKHETVFTKYFSDLGFIHGAVAGNNEDSAMYIHPLTMLKKFDVPLVKYTAFSNDTDDKFAWQGLERKTEVPDLINYIKSETKFPKEILDEVINTIKHTPHPEHILIIDGVENQIPQCTRYRVINKAEQLRSFGHDVWTVNASDFQMGYAEYASQIIIYRTPYSEQFKKLVELAHKYNKPVFYDIDDLVYDTSYTDQLEYVKTLGKQEKEAYDSGVRSYGKLMKLCDAFITSTTDLKNELSKLGKPVYLNRNLASEELISISKQAITKNIKDKKKIKIGYFSGSITHNENFDLIRSAILKILKEFPQTELHLVGHLTIPDEMKRYKEQLVIHDFVDWTLLPSLVSDMDINLAPLVDTVFNRAKSEIKWLEASLVGVATVASDIGSFSDIITNGTTGVLVADGMWYEQLRDLVNNKTKLEVLGINAKRKAISTYKTTKHKDEFIEAIHG
;
A
#
# COMPACT_ATOMS: atom_id res chain seq x y z
N MET A 1 28.58 23.63 -4.91
CA MET A 1 29.86 24.13 -4.34
C MET A 1 29.63 25.56 -3.92
N LYS A 2 29.95 25.91 -2.66
CA LYS A 2 29.83 27.24 -2.02
C LYS A 2 28.40 27.79 -1.88
N TYR A 3 27.76 27.57 -0.73
CA TYR A 3 27.45 28.60 0.27
C TYR A 3 26.64 27.99 1.44
N VAL A 4 26.97 28.45 2.66
CA VAL A 4 26.26 28.25 3.95
C VAL A 4 26.42 26.89 4.66
N LEU A 5 27.60 26.67 5.22
CA LEU A 5 27.79 25.95 6.48
C LEU A 5 28.37 26.95 7.49
N THR A 6 27.51 27.56 8.32
CA THR A 6 27.90 28.11 9.63
C THR A 6 26.67 28.21 10.54
N LYS A 7 26.60 27.33 11.56
CA LYS A 7 26.39 27.66 12.99
C LYS A 7 25.89 26.43 13.77
N ASN A 8 26.82 25.71 14.41
CA ASN A 8 26.73 25.38 15.84
C ASN A 8 27.98 24.59 16.30
N PRO A 9 28.86 25.19 17.13
CA PRO A 9 30.02 24.52 17.71
C PRO A 9 29.59 23.79 18.99
N GLY A 10 29.18 22.53 18.84
CA GLY A 10 28.75 21.70 19.98
C GLY A 10 28.82 20.19 19.74
N LEU A 11 29.54 19.74 18.71
CA LEU A 11 29.78 18.32 18.43
C LEU A 11 31.27 18.10 18.10
N LEU A 12 32.12 18.42 19.07
CA LEU A 12 33.52 17.99 19.11
C LEU A 12 33.66 17.06 20.31
N VAL A 13 33.65 15.75 20.03
CA VAL A 13 34.41 14.67 20.68
C VAL A 13 33.65 13.34 20.42
N LYS A 14 34.26 12.53 19.53
CA LYS A 14 34.02 11.11 19.16
C LYS A 14 33.78 10.91 17.65
N ALA A 15 34.81 11.23 16.87
CA ALA A 15 35.10 10.58 15.59
C ALA A 15 36.60 10.24 15.59
N PRO A 16 36.96 8.96 15.44
CA PRO A 16 37.48 8.54 14.14
C PRO A 16 36.88 7.20 13.71
N GLY A 17 35.82 7.25 12.90
CA GLY A 17 35.21 6.04 12.35
C GLY A 17 34.55 6.20 10.98
N LYS A 18 34.68 7.37 10.32
CA LYS A 18 33.97 7.66 9.06
C LYS A 18 34.82 8.24 7.92
N ILE A 19 36.16 8.25 8.06
CA ILE A 19 37.09 8.61 6.96
C ILE A 19 37.93 7.40 6.49
N LEU A 20 37.63 6.18 6.96
CA LEU A 20 38.21 4.93 6.44
C LEU A 20 37.24 4.05 5.61
N ARG A 21 36.01 4.52 5.34
CA ARG A 21 34.95 3.69 4.72
C ARG A 21 34.62 4.00 3.26
N LYS A 22 35.54 4.65 2.51
CA LYS A 22 35.36 4.87 1.05
C LYS A 22 36.51 4.36 0.16
N THR A 23 37.50 3.68 0.71
CA THR A 23 38.61 3.05 -0.05
C THR A 23 38.97 1.66 0.46
N GLN A 24 37.97 0.84 0.78
CA GLN A 24 38.14 -0.60 0.96
C GLN A 24 37.14 -1.36 0.08
N LYS A 25 37.32 -1.25 -1.24
CA LYS A 25 37.10 -2.42 -2.11
C LYS A 25 38.05 -3.49 -1.56
N HIS A 26 37.53 -4.42 -0.77
CA HIS A 26 38.30 -5.48 -0.14
C HIS A 26 38.84 -6.43 -1.22
N PHE A 27 39.98 -6.08 -1.81
CA PHE A 27 40.89 -7.08 -2.34
C PHE A 27 41.56 -7.73 -1.12
N HIS A 28 40.99 -8.83 -0.63
CA HIS A 28 41.65 -9.68 0.36
C HIS A 28 42.56 -10.66 -0.40
N PRO A 29 43.89 -10.47 -0.43
CA PRO A 29 44.81 -11.33 -1.18
C PRO A 29 44.68 -12.81 -0.82
N LEU A 30 44.31 -13.12 0.43
CA LEU A 30 44.03 -14.47 0.90
C LEU A 30 42.73 -15.07 0.31
N LYS A 31 41.65 -14.29 0.22
CA LYS A 31 40.38 -14.75 -0.39
C LYS A 31 40.53 -14.96 -1.89
N SER A 32 41.30 -14.10 -2.58
CA SER A 32 41.61 -14.29 -4.00
C SER A 32 42.49 -15.52 -4.26
N LEU A 33 43.45 -15.79 -3.37
CA LEU A 33 44.30 -16.99 -3.47
C LEU A 33 43.50 -18.27 -3.21
N GLN A 34 42.66 -18.28 -2.17
CA GLN A 34 41.78 -19.42 -1.87
C GLN A 34 40.78 -19.69 -3.00
N LEU A 35 40.19 -18.64 -3.58
CA LEU A 35 39.34 -18.78 -4.77
C LEU A 35 40.11 -19.38 -5.95
N GLN A 36 41.36 -18.97 -6.18
CA GLN A 36 42.17 -19.51 -7.27
C GLN A 36 42.54 -20.98 -7.04
N ILE A 37 42.87 -21.37 -5.81
CA ILE A 37 43.08 -22.77 -5.41
C ILE A 37 41.80 -23.58 -5.65
N ASN A 38 40.66 -23.07 -5.20
CA ASN A 38 39.36 -23.70 -5.40
C ASN A 38 39.03 -23.86 -6.88
N LYS A 39 39.21 -22.82 -7.72
CA LYS A 39 39.01 -22.89 -9.17
C LYS A 39 39.85 -24.00 -9.82
N ASN A 40 41.11 -24.14 -9.41
CA ASN A 40 41.97 -25.22 -9.91
C ASN A 40 41.48 -26.61 -9.46
N LYS A 41 41.03 -26.74 -8.20
CA LYS A 41 40.40 -27.96 -7.68
C LYS A 41 39.13 -28.30 -8.47
N ARG A 42 38.21 -27.35 -8.62
CA ARG A 42 36.93 -27.52 -9.33
C ARG A 42 37.15 -27.85 -10.81
N LYS A 43 38.13 -27.21 -11.47
CA LYS A 43 38.52 -27.55 -12.85
C LYS A 43 38.96 -29.01 -13.00
N LYS A 44 39.65 -29.59 -12.02
CA LYS A 44 40.04 -31.01 -12.04
C LYS A 44 38.83 -31.92 -11.85
N THR A 45 37.98 -31.63 -10.85
CA THR A 45 36.80 -32.47 -10.56
C THR A 45 35.76 -32.41 -11.68
N ARG A 46 35.58 -31.25 -12.32
CA ARG A 46 34.62 -31.07 -13.42
C ARG A 46 34.95 -31.92 -14.65
N ARG A 47 36.24 -32.23 -14.88
CA ARG A 47 36.66 -33.14 -15.95
C ARG A 47 36.19 -34.59 -15.74
N LEU A 48 35.77 -34.94 -14.53
CA LEU A 48 35.27 -36.26 -14.17
C LEU A 48 33.75 -36.37 -14.27
N ASN A 49 33.04 -35.27 -14.57
CA ASN A 49 31.59 -35.33 -14.79
C ASN A 49 31.27 -36.14 -16.04
N ASN A 50 30.20 -36.92 -15.96
CA ASN A 50 29.64 -37.61 -17.11
C ASN A 50 28.70 -36.66 -17.86
N TYR A 51 29.06 -36.30 -19.09
CA TYR A 51 28.24 -35.44 -19.94
C TYR A 51 27.58 -36.21 -21.10
N GLU A 52 27.88 -37.49 -21.25
CA GLU A 52 27.37 -38.35 -22.31
C GLU A 52 26.41 -39.36 -21.69
N ASN A 53 25.10 -39.17 -21.91
CA ASN A 53 24.05 -39.97 -21.29
C ASN A 53 24.17 -40.05 -19.74
N PRO A 54 24.16 -38.90 -19.04
CA PRO A 54 24.27 -38.87 -17.58
C PRO A 54 23.06 -39.54 -16.93
N LYS A 55 23.30 -40.23 -15.81
CA LYS A 55 22.22 -40.75 -14.98
C LYS A 55 21.61 -39.61 -14.16
N ARG A 56 20.33 -39.29 -14.34
CA ARG A 56 19.71 -38.11 -13.74
C ARG A 56 18.74 -38.44 -12.61
N VAL A 57 18.72 -37.59 -11.60
CA VAL A 57 17.66 -37.56 -10.58
C VAL A 57 16.94 -36.22 -10.60
N LEU A 58 15.62 -36.28 -10.68
CA LEU A 58 14.73 -35.12 -10.70
C LEU A 58 14.05 -34.95 -9.34
N ILE A 59 14.15 -33.74 -8.78
CA ILE A 59 13.27 -33.25 -7.72
C ILE A 59 12.35 -32.21 -8.35
N TYR A 60 11.08 -32.60 -8.53
CA TYR A 60 10.05 -31.75 -9.13
C TYR A 60 9.12 -31.21 -8.06
N VAL A 61 9.04 -29.89 -7.91
CA VAL A 61 8.13 -29.24 -6.96
C VAL A 61 6.87 -28.81 -7.68
N ILE A 62 5.72 -29.18 -7.12
CA ILE A 62 4.42 -28.88 -7.70
C ILE A 62 3.49 -28.26 -6.66
N TYR A 63 2.79 -27.20 -7.05
CA TYR A 63 1.78 -26.52 -6.24
C TYR A 63 0.52 -26.30 -7.08
N GLU A 64 -0.62 -26.81 -6.63
CA GLU A 64 -1.91 -26.60 -7.30
C GLU A 64 -2.90 -25.89 -6.37
N ASP A 65 -3.48 -24.80 -6.89
CA ASP A 65 -4.54 -24.04 -6.24
C ASP A 65 -5.90 -24.19 -6.94
N GLN A 66 -5.94 -24.86 -8.11
CA GLN A 66 -7.16 -25.21 -8.80
C GLN A 66 -7.81 -26.49 -8.22
N PRO A 67 -9.12 -26.69 -8.41
CA PRO A 67 -9.80 -27.90 -7.95
C PRO A 67 -9.26 -29.21 -8.54
N GLN A 68 -8.58 -29.12 -9.69
CA GLN A 68 -7.99 -30.25 -10.40
C GLN A 68 -6.59 -29.87 -10.86
N LEU A 69 -5.71 -30.86 -10.92
CA LEU A 69 -4.36 -30.69 -11.43
C LEU A 69 -4.37 -30.29 -12.91
N GLN A 70 -3.75 -29.15 -13.24
CA GLN A 70 -3.73 -28.60 -14.59
C GLN A 70 -2.86 -29.43 -15.55
N SER A 71 -3.31 -29.60 -16.80
CA SER A 71 -2.67 -30.53 -17.76
C SER A 71 -1.26 -30.10 -18.16
N TYR A 72 -0.94 -28.80 -18.16
CA TYR A 72 0.39 -28.32 -18.56
C TYR A 72 1.48 -28.77 -17.58
N LYS A 73 1.14 -28.94 -16.29
CA LYS A 73 2.08 -29.39 -15.26
C LYS A 73 2.45 -30.85 -15.48
N LEU A 74 1.46 -31.69 -15.79
CA LEU A 74 1.67 -33.10 -16.15
C LEU A 74 2.48 -33.23 -17.43
N PHE A 75 2.18 -32.42 -18.45
CA PHE A 75 2.93 -32.40 -19.70
C PHE A 75 4.39 -32.03 -19.48
N PHE A 76 4.65 -31.00 -18.66
CA PHE A 76 6.02 -30.58 -18.35
C PHE A 76 6.77 -31.61 -17.52
N LEU A 77 6.14 -32.16 -16.48
CA LEU A 77 6.70 -33.24 -15.65
C LEU A 77 7.06 -34.46 -16.50
N LYS A 78 6.17 -34.90 -17.39
CA LYS A 78 6.44 -36.03 -18.30
C LYS A 78 7.70 -35.81 -19.12
N ALA A 79 7.86 -34.63 -19.71
CA ALA A 79 9.04 -34.33 -20.53
C ALA A 79 10.37 -34.37 -19.74
N LEU A 80 10.33 -34.07 -18.44
CA LEU A 80 11.48 -34.16 -17.55
C LEU A 80 11.70 -35.58 -17.03
N ALA A 81 10.62 -36.29 -16.72
CA ALA A 81 10.64 -37.69 -16.29
C ALA A 81 11.22 -38.59 -17.38
N ASP A 82 10.87 -38.37 -18.66
CA ASP A 82 11.42 -39.08 -19.81
C ASP A 82 12.95 -38.88 -19.98
N LEU A 83 13.52 -37.85 -19.34
CA LEU A 83 14.97 -37.58 -19.32
C LEU A 83 15.67 -38.07 -18.04
N SER A 84 14.92 -38.60 -17.07
CA SER A 84 15.38 -38.87 -15.71
C SER A 84 15.29 -40.35 -15.33
N ASP A 85 16.30 -40.85 -14.63
CA ASP A 85 16.33 -42.23 -14.14
C ASP A 85 15.59 -42.41 -12.81
N LYS A 86 15.45 -41.33 -12.04
CA LYS A 86 14.65 -41.27 -10.82
C LYS A 86 13.94 -39.94 -10.71
N VAL A 87 12.67 -39.98 -10.32
CA VAL A 87 11.82 -38.80 -10.15
C VAL A 87 11.23 -38.82 -8.74
N LEU A 88 11.47 -37.73 -8.01
CA LEU A 88 10.84 -37.41 -6.74
C LEU A 88 9.98 -36.16 -6.93
N ILE A 89 8.68 -36.29 -6.69
CA ILE A 89 7.70 -35.21 -6.82
C ILE A 89 7.36 -34.73 -5.40
N VAL A 90 7.63 -33.45 -5.14
CA VAL A 90 7.31 -32.80 -3.88
C VAL A 90 6.04 -31.99 -4.07
N LEU A 91 4.92 -32.53 -3.58
CA LEU A 91 3.61 -31.90 -3.62
C LEU A 91 3.48 -30.91 -2.47
N ASN A 92 3.49 -29.62 -2.79
CA ASN A 92 3.39 -28.48 -1.86
C ASN A 92 1.94 -28.00 -1.66
N SER A 93 0.93 -28.78 -2.05
CA SER A 93 -0.48 -28.47 -1.85
C SER A 93 -1.29 -29.72 -1.53
N THR A 94 -2.60 -29.58 -1.35
CA THR A 94 -3.51 -30.72 -1.23
C THR A 94 -4.12 -31.00 -2.60
N LEU A 95 -4.08 -32.26 -3.03
CA LEU A 95 -4.71 -32.73 -4.27
C LEU A 95 -5.67 -33.89 -3.97
N ALA A 96 -6.65 -34.08 -4.85
CA ALA A 96 -7.48 -35.27 -4.82
C ALA A 96 -6.65 -36.53 -5.12
N ASP A 97 -7.01 -37.67 -4.52
CA ASP A 97 -6.30 -38.95 -4.70
C ASP A 97 -6.16 -39.35 -6.18
N THR A 98 -7.13 -38.96 -7.02
CA THR A 98 -7.08 -39.22 -8.46
C THR A 98 -5.94 -38.46 -9.16
N ASP A 99 -5.63 -37.25 -8.72
CA ASP A 99 -4.55 -36.45 -9.28
C ASP A 99 -3.19 -36.84 -8.68
N VAL A 100 -3.15 -37.24 -7.41
CA VAL A 100 -1.95 -37.84 -6.81
C VAL A 100 -1.54 -39.10 -7.59
N LYS A 101 -2.49 -39.98 -7.93
CA LYS A 101 -2.22 -41.18 -8.74
C LYS A 101 -1.63 -40.86 -10.12
N LYS A 102 -2.08 -39.79 -10.78
CA LYS A 102 -1.48 -39.34 -12.05
C LYS A 102 -0.02 -38.93 -11.87
N LEU A 103 0.33 -38.31 -10.74
CA LEU A 103 1.72 -37.96 -10.43
C LEU A 103 2.57 -39.20 -10.13
N GLU A 104 2.01 -40.19 -9.43
CA GLU A 104 2.68 -41.46 -9.10
C GLU A 104 3.09 -42.28 -10.34
N GLU A 105 2.46 -42.06 -11.50
CA GLU A 105 2.87 -42.67 -12.77
C GLU A 105 4.26 -42.22 -13.23
N PHE A 106 4.73 -41.04 -12.80
CA PHE A 106 6.02 -40.47 -13.20
C PHE A 106 7.13 -40.67 -12.17
N GLY A 107 6.80 -40.90 -10.90
CA GLY A 107 7.79 -40.99 -9.83
C GLY A 107 7.21 -41.09 -8.43
N GLN A 108 8.08 -41.10 -7.42
CA GLN A 108 7.67 -41.12 -6.03
C GLN A 108 7.06 -39.76 -5.65
N VAL A 109 5.84 -39.74 -5.11
CA VAL A 109 5.20 -38.51 -4.62
C VAL A 109 5.36 -38.40 -3.10
N ILE A 110 5.75 -37.21 -2.63
CA ILE A 110 5.76 -36.86 -1.21
C ILE A 110 5.00 -35.55 -1.00
N SER A 111 4.07 -35.57 -0.04
CA SER A 111 3.24 -34.39 0.27
C SER A 111 3.81 -33.64 1.47
N ARG A 112 3.75 -32.31 1.40
CA ARG A 112 4.12 -31.42 2.51
C ARG A 112 3.29 -30.14 2.48
N GLU A 113 3.27 -29.43 3.60
CA GLU A 113 2.70 -28.08 3.65
C GLU A 113 3.52 -27.10 2.79
N ASN A 114 2.85 -26.10 2.21
CA ASN A 114 3.49 -25.04 1.42
C ASN A 114 4.29 -24.02 2.26
N THR A 115 4.79 -24.40 3.43
CA THR A 115 5.64 -23.54 4.26
C THR A 115 7.04 -23.48 3.68
N GLY A 116 7.54 -22.26 3.47
CA GLY A 116 8.87 -22.04 2.91
C GLY A 116 8.98 -22.14 1.38
N TYR A 117 7.84 -22.28 0.69
CA TYR A 117 7.69 -22.34 -0.77
C TYR A 117 8.59 -23.40 -1.44
N ASP A 118 8.88 -23.22 -2.72
CA ASP A 118 9.67 -24.16 -3.52
C ASP A 118 11.07 -24.38 -2.97
N THR A 119 11.68 -23.34 -2.38
CA THR A 119 13.01 -23.44 -1.76
C THR A 119 13.03 -24.48 -0.64
N ALA A 120 12.03 -24.49 0.24
CA ALA A 120 11.93 -25.49 1.30
C ALA A 120 11.59 -26.88 0.75
N ALA A 121 10.83 -26.96 -0.35
CA ALA A 121 10.51 -28.21 -1.01
C ALA A 121 11.73 -28.85 -1.68
N PHE A 122 12.56 -28.07 -2.40
CA PHE A 122 13.84 -28.53 -2.93
C PHE A 122 14.75 -29.02 -1.82
N ARG A 123 14.89 -28.25 -0.73
CA ARG A 123 15.64 -28.67 0.45
C ARG A 123 15.16 -30.01 0.97
N HIS A 124 13.85 -30.19 1.13
CA HIS A 124 13.28 -31.43 1.63
C HIS A 124 13.62 -32.62 0.73
N GLY A 125 13.45 -32.48 -0.59
CA GLY A 125 13.81 -33.52 -1.54
C GLY A 125 15.31 -33.87 -1.54
N ILE A 126 16.19 -32.87 -1.47
CA ILE A 126 17.64 -33.09 -1.43
C ILE A 126 18.04 -33.86 -0.18
N LEU A 127 17.50 -33.49 0.98
CA LEU A 127 17.80 -34.15 2.25
C LEU A 127 17.23 -35.58 2.31
N LEU A 128 16.10 -35.83 1.65
CA LEU A 128 15.52 -37.17 1.54
C LEU A 128 16.40 -38.10 0.68
N LEU A 129 16.96 -37.57 -0.41
CA LEU A 129 17.77 -38.34 -1.36
C LEU A 129 19.27 -38.32 -1.06
N LYS A 130 19.72 -37.65 0.00
CA LYS A 130 21.14 -37.35 0.26
C LYS A 130 22.06 -38.56 0.15
N ASP A 131 21.61 -39.72 0.65
CA ASP A 131 22.39 -40.96 0.70
C ASP A 131 22.39 -41.69 -0.66
N GLU A 132 21.43 -41.36 -1.52
CA GLU A 132 21.29 -41.92 -2.87
C GLU A 132 21.91 -41.05 -3.97
N LEU A 133 22.09 -39.73 -3.73
CA LEU A 133 22.60 -38.78 -4.73
C LEU A 133 23.93 -39.23 -5.36
N ALA A 134 24.75 -39.99 -4.62
CA ALA A 134 26.01 -40.50 -5.13
C ALA A 134 25.89 -41.44 -6.35
N ASN A 135 24.71 -42.04 -6.53
CA ASN A 135 24.40 -42.96 -7.63
C ASN A 135 24.06 -42.25 -8.94
N PHE A 136 23.98 -40.92 -8.95
CA PHE A 136 23.58 -40.11 -10.11
C PHE A 136 24.72 -39.20 -10.57
N ASP A 137 24.59 -38.68 -11.78
CA ASP A 137 25.53 -37.76 -12.43
C ASP A 137 25.00 -36.32 -12.46
N GLU A 138 23.67 -36.15 -12.59
CA GLU A 138 23.01 -34.84 -12.57
C GLU A 138 21.84 -34.82 -11.58
N LEU A 139 21.72 -33.72 -10.83
CA LEU A 139 20.58 -33.40 -9.97
C LEU A 139 19.79 -32.26 -10.61
N LEU A 140 18.52 -32.51 -10.91
CA LEU A 140 17.58 -31.54 -11.48
C LEU A 140 16.66 -31.02 -10.36
N LEU A 141 16.60 -29.70 -10.20
CA LEU A 141 15.67 -29.00 -9.33
C LEU A 141 14.75 -28.16 -10.20
N VAL A 142 13.49 -28.57 -10.34
CA VAL A 142 12.52 -27.91 -11.23
C VAL A 142 11.19 -27.69 -10.52
N ASN A 143 10.56 -26.54 -10.73
CA ASN A 143 9.19 -26.27 -10.28
C ASN A 143 8.21 -26.14 -11.46
N ASP A 144 6.92 -26.07 -11.13
CA ASP A 144 5.80 -26.05 -12.08
C ASP A 144 5.42 -24.65 -12.59
N THR A 145 6.23 -23.61 -12.35
CA THR A 145 5.91 -22.21 -12.75
C THR A 145 6.04 -21.93 -14.26
N ASN A 146 6.23 -22.96 -15.08
CA ASN A 146 6.50 -22.85 -16.51
C ASN A 146 5.55 -23.73 -17.32
N VAL A 147 5.16 -23.21 -18.47
CA VAL A 147 4.39 -23.91 -19.51
C VAL A 147 5.36 -24.33 -20.60
N GLY A 148 5.30 -25.61 -20.97
CA GLY A 148 6.13 -26.19 -22.01
C GLY A 148 6.47 -27.66 -21.70
N PRO A 149 7.44 -28.25 -22.41
CA PRO A 149 8.37 -27.56 -23.30
C PRO A 149 7.81 -27.30 -24.71
N MET A 150 8.17 -26.16 -25.30
CA MET A 150 7.80 -25.74 -26.67
C MET A 150 8.77 -26.30 -27.73
N LYS A 151 9.97 -26.69 -27.30
CA LYS A 151 11.04 -27.30 -28.09
C LYS A 151 11.53 -28.55 -27.35
N ASP A 152 12.17 -29.48 -28.06
CA ASP A 152 12.71 -30.69 -27.43
C ASP A 152 13.74 -30.33 -26.34
N LEU A 153 13.47 -30.72 -25.08
CA LEU A 153 14.38 -30.49 -23.96
C LEU A 153 15.68 -31.26 -24.13
N SER A 154 15.69 -32.42 -24.80
CA SER A 154 16.90 -33.21 -24.99
C SER A 154 18.00 -32.41 -25.71
N ALA A 155 17.62 -31.60 -26.70
CA ALA A 155 18.53 -30.70 -27.43
C ALA A 155 19.11 -29.60 -26.53
N VAL A 156 18.34 -29.11 -25.55
CA VAL A 156 18.80 -28.12 -24.57
C VAL A 156 19.83 -28.74 -23.63
N PHE A 157 19.57 -29.95 -23.11
CA PHE A 157 20.54 -30.68 -22.30
C PHE A 157 21.83 -30.98 -23.10
N GLN A 158 21.71 -31.43 -24.35
CA GLN A 158 22.86 -31.65 -25.23
C GLN A 158 23.68 -30.36 -25.42
N LYS A 159 23.03 -29.23 -25.74
CA LYS A 159 23.69 -27.92 -25.87
C LYS A 159 24.44 -27.55 -24.60
N MET A 160 23.81 -27.66 -23.43
CA MET A 160 24.43 -27.28 -22.15
C MET A 160 25.57 -28.21 -21.75
N SER A 161 25.48 -29.50 -22.07
CA SER A 161 26.55 -30.48 -21.82
C SER A 161 27.88 -30.13 -22.52
N THR A 162 27.82 -29.40 -23.64
CA THR A 162 29.03 -28.96 -24.37
C THR A 162 29.78 -27.84 -23.65
N GLN A 163 29.10 -27.08 -22.78
CA GLN A 163 29.71 -25.96 -22.06
C GLN A 163 30.57 -26.41 -20.88
N LYS A 164 30.43 -27.67 -20.44
CA LYS A 164 31.21 -28.28 -19.34
C LYS A 164 31.18 -27.39 -18.10
N LEU A 165 29.98 -27.09 -17.62
CA LEU A 165 29.69 -26.28 -16.42
C LEU A 165 29.63 -27.16 -15.16
N ASP A 166 29.55 -26.53 -13.98
CA ASP A 166 29.31 -27.23 -12.70
C ASP A 166 27.81 -27.23 -12.32
N PHE A 167 27.07 -26.20 -12.77
CA PHE A 167 25.62 -26.12 -12.67
C PHE A 167 25.08 -25.11 -13.69
N TRP A 168 23.82 -25.25 -14.10
CA TRP A 168 23.20 -24.35 -15.06
C TRP A 168 21.69 -24.24 -14.86
N GLY A 169 21.07 -23.24 -15.48
CA GLY A 169 19.62 -23.04 -15.46
C GLY A 169 19.12 -22.48 -16.79
N ILE A 170 17.84 -22.12 -16.86
CA ILE A 170 17.26 -21.59 -18.10
C ILE A 170 17.62 -20.12 -18.31
N SER A 171 17.52 -19.28 -17.28
CA SER A 171 17.75 -17.84 -17.36
C SER A 171 18.44 -17.29 -16.11
N TYR A 172 19.10 -16.14 -16.25
CA TYR A 172 19.58 -15.33 -15.13
C TYR A 172 18.54 -14.29 -14.71
N GLY A 173 18.55 -13.92 -13.43
CA GLY A 173 17.97 -12.68 -12.93
C GLY A 173 18.98 -11.53 -12.96
N GLU A 174 18.46 -10.30 -13.03
CA GLU A 174 19.25 -9.08 -13.19
C GLU A 174 19.96 -8.65 -11.89
N LYS A 175 21.01 -7.83 -12.05
CA LYS A 175 21.70 -7.18 -10.93
C LYS A 175 20.87 -6.00 -10.46
N GLN A 176 20.60 -5.92 -9.15
CA GLN A 176 19.80 -4.84 -8.58
C GLN A 176 20.09 -4.62 -7.09
N ALA A 177 19.58 -3.52 -6.55
CA ALA A 177 19.60 -3.30 -5.11
C ALA A 177 18.80 -4.39 -4.38
N ASP A 178 19.24 -4.78 -3.19
CA ASP A 178 18.50 -5.74 -2.39
C ASP A 178 17.22 -5.11 -1.84
N PHE A 179 16.10 -5.38 -2.51
CA PHE A 179 14.77 -4.98 -2.05
C PHE A 179 14.20 -5.93 -0.99
N THR A 180 14.81 -7.12 -0.81
CA THR A 180 14.33 -8.12 0.16
C THR A 180 14.79 -7.79 1.57
N GLY A 181 15.96 -7.16 1.71
CA GLY A 181 16.61 -6.88 2.99
C GLY A 181 17.22 -8.11 3.67
N PHE A 182 17.18 -9.29 3.04
CA PHE A 182 17.66 -10.55 3.58
C PHE A 182 18.91 -11.08 2.87
N ASN A 183 19.37 -10.44 1.79
CA ASN A 183 20.51 -10.95 1.03
C ASN A 183 21.84 -10.69 1.78
N PRO A 184 22.63 -11.74 2.11
CA PRO A 184 23.86 -11.60 2.88
C PRO A 184 24.95 -10.77 2.18
N TYR A 185 24.85 -10.58 0.86
CA TYR A 185 25.76 -9.74 0.09
C TYR A 185 25.34 -8.25 0.07
N GLY A 186 24.16 -7.91 0.59
CA GLY A 186 23.61 -6.55 0.58
C GLY A 186 23.24 -6.03 -0.82
N ALA A 187 23.25 -6.89 -1.83
CA ALA A 187 22.87 -6.60 -3.21
C ALA A 187 22.52 -7.89 -3.95
N ILE A 188 21.56 -7.80 -4.89
CA ILE A 188 21.22 -8.91 -5.77
C ILE A 188 22.22 -8.93 -6.92
N HIS A 189 23.00 -10.01 -6.99
CA HIS A 189 23.92 -10.25 -8.08
C HIS A 189 23.20 -10.96 -9.22
N GLU A 190 23.81 -11.02 -10.40
CA GLU A 190 23.36 -11.92 -11.46
C GLU A 190 23.35 -13.35 -10.91
N HIS A 191 22.21 -14.02 -11.04
CA HIS A 191 21.95 -15.31 -10.41
C HIS A 191 21.04 -16.15 -11.29
N LEU A 192 21.22 -17.47 -11.31
CA LEU A 192 20.31 -18.36 -12.03
C LEU A 192 18.97 -18.37 -11.31
N GLN A 193 17.88 -18.29 -12.07
CA GLN A 193 16.55 -18.34 -11.50
C GLN A 193 16.24 -19.77 -11.01
N SER A 194 15.63 -19.88 -9.82
CA SER A 194 15.53 -21.13 -9.06
C SER A 194 14.53 -22.15 -9.63
N TYR A 195 13.68 -21.73 -10.57
CA TYR A 195 12.62 -22.58 -11.14
C TYR A 195 13.12 -23.76 -11.97
N PHE A 196 14.38 -23.72 -12.43
CA PHE A 196 15.00 -24.77 -13.22
C PHE A 196 16.52 -24.71 -13.04
N LEU A 197 17.06 -25.67 -12.32
CA LEU A 197 18.50 -25.84 -12.10
C LEU A 197 18.91 -27.27 -12.39
N VAL A 198 20.05 -27.43 -13.05
CA VAL A 198 20.76 -28.70 -13.25
C VAL A 198 22.12 -28.57 -12.61
N ILE A 199 22.45 -29.50 -11.72
CA ILE A 199 23.65 -29.45 -10.90
C ILE A 199 24.43 -30.73 -11.15
N GLU A 200 25.71 -30.59 -11.45
CA GLU A 200 26.59 -31.71 -11.80
C GLU A 200 27.15 -32.41 -10.55
N LYS A 201 27.50 -33.68 -10.70
CA LYS A 201 28.02 -34.55 -9.64
C LYS A 201 29.15 -33.94 -8.84
N ASN A 202 30.13 -33.34 -9.51
CA ASN A 202 31.28 -32.75 -8.85
C ASN A 202 30.93 -31.57 -7.92
N MET A 203 29.73 -31.01 -8.02
CA MET A 203 29.22 -29.97 -7.14
C MET A 203 28.32 -30.56 -6.05
N PHE A 204 27.28 -31.32 -6.40
CA PHE A 204 26.30 -31.77 -5.40
C PHE A 204 26.86 -32.82 -4.42
N GLN A 205 27.97 -33.48 -4.74
CA GLN A 205 28.66 -34.39 -3.81
C GLN A 205 29.57 -33.68 -2.80
N THR A 206 29.68 -32.35 -2.88
CA THR A 206 30.60 -31.62 -2.00
C THR A 206 29.97 -31.35 -0.64
N PRO A 207 30.73 -31.41 0.46
CA PRO A 207 30.21 -31.05 1.78
C PRO A 207 29.60 -29.65 1.81
N GLU A 208 30.19 -28.71 1.06
CA GLU A 208 29.70 -27.33 0.94
C GLU A 208 28.29 -27.26 0.33
N PHE A 209 27.96 -28.17 -0.59
CA PHE A 209 26.61 -28.25 -1.16
C PHE A 209 25.58 -28.73 -0.14
N LEU A 210 25.86 -29.84 0.54
CA LEU A 210 24.92 -30.39 1.51
C LEU A 210 24.72 -29.42 2.69
N GLN A 211 25.80 -28.84 3.21
CA GLN A 211 25.76 -27.86 4.28
C GLN A 211 24.96 -26.61 3.91
N TYR A 212 25.02 -26.17 2.65
CA TYR A 212 24.21 -25.04 2.17
C TYR A 212 22.72 -25.31 2.39
N TRP A 213 22.24 -26.48 1.97
CA TRP A 213 20.84 -26.86 2.10
C TRP A 213 20.44 -27.20 3.54
N GLU A 214 21.30 -27.86 4.31
CA GLU A 214 21.04 -28.16 5.72
C GLU A 214 20.83 -26.88 6.54
N ASN A 215 21.69 -25.88 6.32
CA ASN A 215 21.68 -24.59 7.00
C ASN A 215 20.65 -23.59 6.44
N LEU A 216 20.04 -23.88 5.28
CA LEU A 216 19.00 -23.03 4.70
C LEU A 216 17.71 -23.17 5.53
N SER A 217 17.59 -22.30 6.54
CA SER A 217 16.43 -22.21 7.43
C SER A 217 15.66 -20.90 7.22
N ASP A 218 14.38 -20.89 7.59
CA ASP A 218 13.54 -19.69 7.65
C ASP A 218 13.35 -19.02 6.27
N THR A 219 12.67 -19.71 5.37
CA THR A 219 12.23 -19.21 4.04
C THR A 219 10.72 -19.01 3.96
N ASP A 220 10.05 -18.84 5.10
CA ASP A 220 8.58 -18.78 5.29
C ASP A 220 7.87 -17.59 4.63
N SER A 221 8.60 -16.72 3.93
CA SER A 221 8.05 -15.63 3.12
C SER A 221 8.73 -15.58 1.76
N ARG A 222 8.00 -15.08 0.75
CA ARG A 222 8.54 -14.88 -0.60
C ARG A 222 9.84 -14.08 -0.59
N ASN A 223 9.90 -12.98 0.16
CA ASN A 223 11.10 -12.14 0.25
C ASN A 223 12.28 -12.87 0.91
N LYS A 224 12.02 -13.71 1.93
CA LYS A 224 13.07 -14.54 2.54
C LYS A 224 13.57 -15.62 1.58
N ALA A 225 12.68 -16.29 0.84
CA ALA A 225 13.09 -17.28 -0.17
C ALA A 225 13.96 -16.64 -1.27
N ILE A 226 13.55 -15.48 -1.79
CA ILE A 226 14.33 -14.73 -2.80
C ILE A 226 15.68 -14.26 -2.21
N GLY A 227 15.64 -13.61 -1.05
CA GLY A 227 16.79 -12.95 -0.44
C GLY A 227 17.81 -13.90 0.17
N LYS A 228 17.40 -15.05 0.72
CA LYS A 228 18.30 -16.02 1.35
C LYS A 228 18.75 -17.15 0.42
N HIS A 229 17.99 -17.45 -0.64
CA HIS A 229 18.29 -18.55 -1.56
C HIS A 229 18.46 -18.11 -3.01
N GLU A 230 17.40 -17.71 -3.71
CA GLU A 230 17.42 -17.51 -5.17
C GLU A 230 18.55 -16.56 -5.61
N THR A 231 18.65 -15.42 -4.95
CA THR A 231 19.65 -14.37 -5.26
C THR A 231 21.03 -14.63 -4.63
N VAL A 232 21.18 -15.75 -3.91
CA VAL A 232 22.37 -16.12 -3.13
C VAL A 232 23.08 -17.32 -3.72
N PHE A 233 22.33 -18.35 -4.15
CA PHE A 233 22.84 -19.66 -4.57
C PHE A 233 23.98 -19.55 -5.58
N THR A 234 23.76 -18.87 -6.71
CA THR A 234 24.77 -18.70 -7.76
C THR A 234 26.02 -17.97 -7.27
N LYS A 235 25.85 -16.91 -6.47
CA LYS A 235 26.96 -16.11 -5.94
C LYS A 235 27.78 -16.89 -4.91
N TYR A 236 27.11 -17.65 -4.03
CA TYR A 236 27.74 -18.49 -3.02
C TYR A 236 28.65 -19.56 -3.66
N PHE A 237 28.13 -20.31 -4.63
CA PHE A 237 28.92 -21.38 -5.27
C PHE A 237 29.98 -20.84 -6.24
N SER A 238 29.76 -19.70 -6.90
CA SER A 238 30.81 -19.04 -7.68
C SER A 238 31.96 -18.53 -6.81
N ASP A 239 31.69 -18.05 -5.58
CA ASP A 239 32.71 -17.70 -4.58
C ASP A 239 33.50 -18.93 -4.08
N LEU A 240 32.93 -20.14 -4.20
CA LEU A 240 33.60 -21.41 -3.95
C LEU A 240 34.33 -21.98 -5.20
N GLY A 241 34.36 -21.22 -6.29
CA GLY A 241 35.11 -21.52 -7.51
C GLY A 241 34.39 -22.41 -8.53
N PHE A 242 33.09 -22.70 -8.34
CA PHE A 242 32.26 -23.36 -9.34
C PHE A 242 31.88 -22.39 -10.48
N ILE A 243 31.64 -22.92 -11.68
CA ILE A 243 31.21 -22.15 -12.85
C ILE A 243 29.78 -22.52 -13.23
N HIS A 244 29.07 -21.52 -13.73
CA HIS A 244 27.66 -21.65 -14.08
C HIS A 244 27.33 -21.02 -15.43
N GLY A 245 26.16 -21.37 -15.96
CA GLY A 245 25.66 -20.90 -17.25
C GLY A 245 24.14 -20.93 -17.31
N ALA A 246 23.58 -20.18 -18.26
CA ALA A 246 22.16 -20.19 -18.56
C ALA A 246 21.92 -20.55 -20.03
N VAL A 247 20.76 -21.12 -20.33
CA VAL A 247 20.34 -21.38 -21.72
C VAL A 247 20.08 -20.06 -22.45
N ALA A 248 19.38 -19.14 -21.79
CA ALA A 248 19.03 -17.83 -22.31
C ALA A 248 20.28 -16.97 -22.56
N GLY A 249 20.36 -16.39 -23.75
CA GLY A 249 21.39 -15.41 -24.12
C GLY A 249 21.04 -13.96 -23.76
N ASN A 250 19.84 -13.70 -23.24
CA ASN A 250 19.39 -12.38 -22.80
C ASN A 250 18.60 -12.51 -21.50
N ASN A 251 18.92 -11.66 -20.53
CA ASN A 251 18.28 -11.63 -19.22
C ASN A 251 17.92 -10.21 -18.77
N GLU A 252 18.10 -9.22 -19.65
CA GLU A 252 17.73 -7.84 -19.38
C GLU A 252 16.20 -7.68 -19.46
N ASP A 253 15.69 -6.66 -18.78
CA ASP A 253 14.29 -6.24 -18.89
C ASP A 253 13.29 -7.34 -18.52
N SER A 254 13.66 -8.21 -17.58
CA SER A 254 12.84 -9.33 -17.13
C SER A 254 12.27 -10.15 -18.30
N ALA A 255 13.12 -10.44 -19.30
CA ALA A 255 12.71 -10.95 -20.61
C ALA A 255 11.79 -12.18 -20.59
N MET A 256 11.90 -13.05 -19.58
CA MET A 256 11.01 -14.22 -19.41
C MET A 256 9.53 -13.86 -19.21
N TYR A 257 9.23 -12.66 -18.69
CA TYR A 257 7.87 -12.17 -18.41
C TYR A 257 7.41 -11.12 -19.42
N ILE A 258 8.33 -10.27 -19.88
CA ILE A 258 8.02 -9.16 -20.80
C ILE A 258 8.10 -9.58 -22.27
N HIS A 259 9.08 -10.43 -22.63
CA HIS A 259 9.41 -10.77 -24.03
C HIS A 259 9.39 -12.29 -24.30
N PRO A 260 8.34 -13.04 -23.88
CA PRO A 260 8.33 -14.49 -23.95
C PRO A 260 8.46 -15.06 -25.38
N LEU A 261 7.91 -14.40 -26.40
CA LEU A 261 8.03 -14.87 -27.78
C LEU A 261 9.46 -14.69 -28.30
N THR A 262 10.07 -13.54 -27.99
CA THR A 262 11.47 -13.28 -28.31
C THR A 262 12.39 -14.32 -27.66
N MET A 263 12.13 -14.71 -26.40
CA MET A 263 12.89 -15.76 -25.71
C MET A 263 12.78 -17.13 -26.41
N LEU A 264 11.59 -17.52 -26.87
CA LEU A 264 11.41 -18.76 -27.64
C LEU A 264 12.13 -18.72 -29.00
N LYS A 265 11.98 -17.63 -29.76
CA LYS A 265 12.45 -17.55 -31.16
C LYS A 265 13.94 -17.27 -31.30
N LYS A 266 14.48 -16.34 -30.50
CA LYS A 266 15.86 -15.84 -30.69
C LYS A 266 16.87 -16.44 -29.71
N PHE A 267 16.43 -16.87 -28.53
CA PHE A 267 17.30 -17.30 -27.45
C PHE A 267 17.18 -18.79 -27.10
N ASP A 268 16.43 -19.56 -27.90
CA ASP A 268 16.22 -21.00 -27.74
C ASP A 268 15.76 -21.43 -26.34
N VAL A 269 15.05 -20.54 -25.64
CA VAL A 269 14.42 -20.91 -24.39
C VAL A 269 13.26 -21.86 -24.70
N PRO A 270 13.17 -23.04 -24.07
CA PRO A 270 12.15 -24.04 -24.38
C PRO A 270 10.84 -23.85 -23.61
N LEU A 271 10.75 -22.84 -22.73
CA LEU A 271 9.68 -22.68 -21.75
C LEU A 271 9.12 -21.25 -21.77
N VAL A 272 7.86 -21.12 -21.38
CA VAL A 272 7.21 -19.83 -21.13
C VAL A 272 6.77 -19.77 -19.67
N LYS A 273 6.98 -18.64 -18.98
CA LYS A 273 6.45 -18.45 -17.62
C LYS A 273 4.93 -18.45 -17.63
N TYR A 274 4.29 -19.20 -16.72
CA TYR A 274 2.83 -19.25 -16.63
C TYR A 274 2.22 -17.84 -16.50
N THR A 275 2.80 -17.00 -15.64
CA THR A 275 2.35 -15.61 -15.46
C THR A 275 2.68 -14.68 -16.62
N ALA A 276 3.54 -15.06 -17.58
CA ALA A 276 3.75 -14.24 -18.77
C ALA A 276 2.48 -14.19 -19.64
N PHE A 277 1.67 -15.25 -19.63
CA PHE A 277 0.41 -15.30 -20.37
C PHE A 277 -0.66 -14.33 -19.83
N SER A 278 -0.54 -13.84 -18.59
CA SER A 278 -1.48 -12.83 -18.10
C SER A 278 -1.23 -11.46 -18.71
N ASN A 279 -0.06 -11.20 -19.28
CA ASN A 279 0.30 -9.93 -19.91
C ASN A 279 -0.26 -9.84 -21.34
N ASP A 280 -1.53 -10.15 -21.54
CA ASP A 280 -2.16 -10.35 -22.86
C ASP A 280 -2.51 -9.06 -23.61
N THR A 281 -2.38 -7.91 -22.95
CA THR A 281 -2.66 -6.57 -23.49
C THR A 281 -1.65 -5.54 -22.99
N ASP A 282 -1.48 -4.45 -23.75
CA ASP A 282 -0.67 -3.30 -23.32
C ASP A 282 -1.24 -2.67 -22.03
N ASP A 283 -2.56 -2.71 -21.87
CA ASP A 283 -3.24 -2.22 -20.66
C ASP A 283 -2.88 -3.04 -19.42
N LYS A 284 -2.66 -4.36 -19.55
CA LYS A 284 -2.20 -5.17 -18.41
C LYS A 284 -0.84 -4.69 -17.91
N PHE A 285 0.05 -4.28 -18.81
CA PHE A 285 1.30 -3.63 -18.42
C PHE A 285 1.05 -2.25 -17.81
N ALA A 286 0.11 -1.46 -18.35
CA ALA A 286 -0.25 -0.16 -17.78
C ALA A 286 -0.77 -0.30 -16.33
N TRP A 287 -1.58 -1.33 -16.04
CA TRP A 287 -2.00 -1.68 -14.68
C TRP A 287 -0.81 -2.09 -13.80
N GLN A 288 0.25 -2.66 -14.35
CA GLN A 288 1.50 -2.92 -13.60
C GLN A 288 2.39 -1.67 -13.46
N GLY A 289 1.97 -0.52 -14.00
CA GLY A 289 2.76 0.71 -14.01
C GLY A 289 3.84 0.75 -15.09
N LEU A 290 3.72 -0.10 -16.11
CA LEU A 290 4.68 -0.26 -17.20
C LEU A 290 4.09 0.24 -18.53
N GLU A 291 4.87 0.98 -19.31
CA GLU A 291 4.49 1.43 -20.66
C GLU A 291 5.16 0.51 -21.69
N ARG A 292 4.46 -0.54 -22.12
CA ARG A 292 5.02 -1.65 -22.91
C ARG A 292 4.02 -2.17 -23.93
N LYS A 293 4.53 -2.83 -24.97
CA LYS A 293 3.74 -3.61 -25.93
C LYS A 293 3.78 -5.09 -25.58
N THR A 294 2.65 -5.76 -25.61
CA THR A 294 2.59 -7.21 -25.39
C THR A 294 3.04 -8.04 -26.60
N GLU A 295 3.75 -9.13 -26.33
CA GLU A 295 4.04 -10.20 -27.30
C GLU A 295 3.06 -11.39 -27.19
N VAL A 296 2.17 -11.41 -26.17
CA VAL A 296 1.39 -12.61 -25.81
C VAL A 296 0.42 -13.06 -26.91
N PRO A 297 -0.31 -12.18 -27.62
CA PRO A 297 -1.15 -12.63 -28.75
C PRO A 297 -0.33 -13.34 -29.85
N ASP A 298 0.82 -12.78 -30.21
CA ASP A 298 1.73 -13.38 -31.21
C ASP A 298 2.40 -14.66 -30.68
N LEU A 299 2.68 -14.72 -29.37
CA LEU A 299 3.17 -15.90 -28.70
C LEU A 299 2.19 -17.06 -28.81
N ILE A 300 0.92 -16.82 -28.50
CA ILE A 300 -0.14 -17.84 -28.57
C ILE A 300 -0.27 -18.37 -30.00
N ASN A 301 -0.27 -17.47 -30.99
CA ASN A 301 -0.31 -17.85 -32.40
C ASN A 301 0.90 -18.70 -32.80
N TYR A 302 2.10 -18.27 -32.40
CA TYR A 302 3.34 -19.01 -32.67
C TYR A 302 3.32 -20.40 -32.04
N ILE A 303 2.88 -20.54 -30.78
CA ILE A 303 2.79 -21.86 -30.12
C ILE A 303 1.82 -22.76 -30.90
N LYS A 304 0.66 -22.24 -31.33
CA LYS A 304 -0.36 -23.02 -32.05
C LYS A 304 0.05 -23.40 -33.48
N SER A 305 0.83 -22.58 -34.19
CA SER A 305 1.17 -22.82 -35.61
C SER A 305 2.55 -23.41 -35.84
N GLU A 306 3.54 -23.06 -35.02
CA GLU A 306 4.95 -23.36 -35.26
C GLU A 306 5.57 -24.34 -34.25
N THR A 307 4.82 -24.77 -33.23
CA THR A 307 5.32 -25.72 -32.22
C THR A 307 4.48 -27.00 -32.18
N LYS A 308 5.01 -28.02 -31.52
CA LYS A 308 4.31 -29.29 -31.27
C LYS A 308 3.58 -29.30 -29.92
N PHE A 309 3.53 -28.17 -29.21
CA PHE A 309 2.86 -28.09 -27.92
C PHE A 309 1.35 -28.30 -28.10
N PRO A 310 0.69 -29.16 -27.28
CA PRO A 310 -0.73 -29.47 -27.47
C PRO A 310 -1.61 -28.22 -27.34
N LYS A 311 -2.51 -28.02 -28.31
CA LYS A 311 -3.36 -26.83 -28.39
C LYS A 311 -4.37 -26.80 -27.25
N GLU A 312 -4.87 -27.97 -26.87
CA GLU A 312 -5.87 -28.15 -25.82
C GLU A 312 -5.29 -27.74 -24.45
N ILE A 313 -4.03 -28.09 -24.18
CA ILE A 313 -3.32 -27.68 -22.96
C ILE A 313 -3.06 -26.17 -22.93
N LEU A 314 -2.68 -25.59 -24.08
CA LEU A 314 -2.50 -24.14 -24.17
C LEU A 314 -3.82 -23.40 -23.93
N ASP A 315 -4.92 -23.88 -24.52
CA ASP A 315 -6.24 -23.30 -24.36
C ASP A 315 -6.73 -23.42 -22.90
N GLU A 316 -6.43 -24.52 -22.21
CA GLU A 316 -6.67 -24.67 -20.77
C GLU A 316 -5.92 -23.61 -19.94
N VAL A 317 -4.62 -23.38 -20.20
CA VAL A 317 -3.82 -22.35 -19.52
C VAL A 317 -4.42 -20.96 -19.73
N ILE A 318 -4.71 -20.60 -20.98
CA ILE A 318 -5.26 -19.27 -21.32
C ILE A 318 -6.63 -19.09 -20.68
N ASN A 319 -7.49 -20.11 -20.74
CA ASN A 319 -8.82 -20.05 -20.15
C ASN A 319 -8.74 -19.94 -18.63
N THR A 320 -7.85 -20.67 -17.97
CA THR A 320 -7.66 -20.60 -16.51
C THR A 320 -7.25 -19.19 -16.09
N ILE A 321 -6.26 -18.58 -16.77
CA ILE A 321 -5.82 -17.21 -16.46
C ILE A 321 -6.94 -16.20 -16.66
N LYS A 322 -7.70 -16.30 -17.76
CA LYS A 322 -8.80 -15.37 -18.08
C LYS A 322 -9.97 -15.44 -17.10
N HIS A 323 -10.24 -16.61 -16.55
CA HIS A 323 -11.38 -16.85 -15.65
C HIS A 323 -10.98 -16.95 -14.19
N THR A 324 -9.70 -16.73 -13.86
CA THR A 324 -9.25 -16.65 -12.47
C THR A 324 -10.01 -15.50 -11.79
N PRO A 325 -10.79 -15.78 -10.73
CA PRO A 325 -11.56 -14.75 -10.05
C PRO A 325 -10.61 -13.80 -9.33
N HIS A 326 -10.89 -12.50 -9.44
CA HIS A 326 -10.18 -11.46 -8.73
C HIS A 326 -11.18 -10.76 -7.80
N PRO A 327 -10.96 -10.76 -6.48
CA PRO A 327 -11.82 -10.04 -5.56
C PRO A 327 -11.89 -8.56 -5.93
N GLU A 328 -13.10 -8.03 -6.09
CA GLU A 328 -13.31 -6.61 -6.30
C GLU A 328 -13.25 -5.85 -4.98
N HIS A 329 -12.77 -4.61 -5.04
CA HIS A 329 -12.69 -3.72 -3.89
C HIS A 329 -12.99 -2.27 -4.29
N ILE A 330 -13.29 -1.43 -3.31
CA ILE A 330 -13.29 0.03 -3.48
C ILE A 330 -11.92 0.56 -3.11
N LEU A 331 -11.30 1.35 -3.99
CA LEU A 331 -9.99 1.97 -3.72
C LEU A 331 -10.16 3.41 -3.27
N ILE A 332 -9.59 3.76 -2.13
CA ILE A 332 -9.46 5.15 -1.65
C ILE A 332 -7.98 5.55 -1.63
N ILE A 333 -7.66 6.63 -2.33
CA ILE A 333 -6.31 7.20 -2.41
C ILE A 333 -6.28 8.49 -1.58
N ASP A 334 -5.47 8.50 -0.53
CA ASP A 334 -5.28 9.66 0.36
C ASP A 334 -4.15 10.55 -0.15
N GLY A 335 -4.50 11.71 -0.71
CA GLY A 335 -3.53 12.74 -1.13
C GLY A 335 -3.06 13.67 -0.02
N VAL A 336 -3.68 13.62 1.17
CA VAL A 336 -3.22 14.35 2.36
C VAL A 336 -2.15 13.55 3.09
N GLU A 337 -2.21 12.22 3.02
CA GLU A 337 -1.23 11.29 3.59
C GLU A 337 -1.03 11.53 5.09
N ASN A 338 -2.13 11.76 5.82
CA ASN A 338 -2.16 12.05 7.25
C ASN A 338 -1.32 13.27 7.69
N GLN A 339 -0.88 14.14 6.76
CA GLN A 339 -0.24 15.42 7.10
C GLN A 339 -1.19 16.35 7.87
N ILE A 340 -2.50 16.19 7.63
CA ILE A 340 -3.58 16.82 8.39
C ILE A 340 -4.45 15.68 8.94
N PRO A 341 -4.18 15.14 10.14
CA PRO A 341 -4.76 13.88 10.60
C PRO A 341 -6.28 13.85 10.64
N GLN A 342 -6.94 14.98 10.91
CA GLN A 342 -8.39 15.08 10.91
C GLN A 342 -8.99 14.89 9.51
N CYS A 343 -8.32 15.38 8.47
CA CYS A 343 -8.75 15.25 7.07
C CYS A 343 -8.75 13.78 6.65
N THR A 344 -7.61 13.08 6.83
CA THR A 344 -7.48 11.64 6.55
C THR A 344 -8.50 10.83 7.36
N ARG A 345 -8.69 11.14 8.65
CA ARG A 345 -9.65 10.40 9.49
C ARG A 345 -11.08 10.50 8.97
N TYR A 346 -11.60 11.71 8.80
CA TYR A 346 -13.00 11.89 8.43
C TYR A 346 -13.28 11.54 6.96
N ARG A 347 -12.35 11.84 6.04
CA ARG A 347 -12.58 11.66 4.60
C ARG A 347 -12.15 10.30 4.07
N VAL A 348 -11.13 9.67 4.68
CA VAL A 348 -10.60 8.36 4.23
C VAL A 348 -10.97 7.25 5.20
N ILE A 349 -10.52 7.32 6.47
CA ILE A 349 -10.65 6.20 7.41
C ILE A 349 -12.12 5.93 7.77
N ASN A 350 -12.85 6.96 8.20
CA ASN A 350 -14.26 6.83 8.60
C ASN A 350 -15.16 6.50 7.41
N LYS A 351 -14.81 6.99 6.21
CA LYS A 351 -15.49 6.60 4.97
C LYS A 351 -15.24 5.13 4.64
N ALA A 352 -14.01 4.65 4.77
CA ALA A 352 -13.71 3.24 4.60
C ALA A 352 -14.48 2.38 5.61
N GLU A 353 -14.58 2.82 6.88
CA GLU A 353 -15.41 2.17 7.90
C GLU A 353 -16.90 2.15 7.51
N GLN A 354 -17.44 3.25 7.01
CA GLN A 354 -18.81 3.33 6.49
C GLN A 354 -19.04 2.34 5.35
N LEU A 355 -18.19 2.33 4.34
CA LEU A 355 -18.29 1.43 3.18
C LEU A 355 -18.18 -0.05 3.58
N ARG A 356 -17.21 -0.38 4.46
CA ARG A 356 -17.07 -1.73 5.02
C ARG A 356 -18.31 -2.15 5.81
N SER A 357 -18.98 -1.21 6.49
CA SER A 357 -20.23 -1.52 7.18
C SER A 357 -21.33 -1.99 6.24
N PHE A 358 -21.26 -1.69 4.94
CA PHE A 358 -22.16 -2.20 3.90
C PHE A 358 -21.69 -3.49 3.21
N GLY A 359 -20.56 -4.08 3.64
CA GLY A 359 -20.05 -5.35 3.13
C GLY A 359 -19.04 -5.23 1.98
N HIS A 360 -18.60 -4.02 1.66
CA HIS A 360 -17.57 -3.79 0.65
C HIS A 360 -16.17 -4.12 1.19
N ASP A 361 -15.32 -4.74 0.38
CA ASP A 361 -13.88 -4.68 0.60
C ASP A 361 -13.37 -3.29 0.20
N VAL A 362 -12.51 -2.70 1.03
CA VAL A 362 -12.06 -1.31 0.85
C VAL A 362 -10.57 -1.22 1.11
N TRP A 363 -9.84 -0.80 0.09
CA TRP A 363 -8.41 -0.55 0.17
C TRP A 363 -8.16 0.95 0.34
N THR A 364 -7.27 1.30 1.27
CA THR A 364 -6.86 2.68 1.51
C THR A 364 -5.35 2.77 1.34
N VAL A 365 -4.88 3.70 0.50
CA VAL A 365 -3.46 3.88 0.21
C VAL A 365 -3.11 5.37 0.16
N ASN A 366 -1.91 5.74 0.63
CA ASN A 366 -1.38 7.08 0.43
C ASN A 366 -1.07 7.30 -1.05
N ALA A 367 -1.21 8.54 -1.54
CA ALA A 367 -0.89 8.87 -2.92
C ALA A 367 0.58 8.57 -3.28
N SER A 368 1.51 8.75 -2.36
CA SER A 368 2.94 8.44 -2.50
C SER A 368 3.25 6.94 -2.59
N ASP A 369 2.39 6.09 -1.99
CA ASP A 369 2.53 4.63 -1.99
C ASP A 369 1.68 3.96 -3.09
N PHE A 370 0.92 4.75 -3.87
CA PHE A 370 -0.01 4.24 -4.87
C PHE A 370 0.71 3.55 -6.04
N GLN A 371 0.25 2.34 -6.35
CA GLN A 371 0.66 1.56 -7.53
C GLN A 371 -0.57 1.34 -8.43
N MET A 372 -0.37 1.42 -9.75
CA MET A 372 -1.46 1.26 -10.73
C MET A 372 -2.24 -0.06 -10.53
N GLY A 373 -1.57 -1.12 -10.08
CA GLY A 373 -2.17 -2.44 -9.90
C GLY A 373 -3.25 -2.48 -8.82
N TYR A 374 -3.21 -1.54 -7.87
CA TYR A 374 -4.25 -1.43 -6.84
C TYR A 374 -5.60 -1.01 -7.41
N ALA A 375 -5.65 -0.48 -8.64
CA ALA A 375 -6.87 -0.03 -9.29
C ALA A 375 -7.40 -1.02 -10.35
N GLU A 376 -6.65 -2.07 -10.69
CA GLU A 376 -7.02 -2.99 -11.77
C GLU A 376 -8.36 -3.69 -11.52
N TYR A 377 -8.57 -4.17 -10.28
CA TYR A 377 -9.81 -4.83 -9.86
C TYR A 377 -10.68 -3.95 -8.97
N ALA A 378 -10.38 -2.65 -8.89
CA ALA A 378 -11.23 -1.72 -8.17
C ALA A 378 -12.58 -1.58 -8.90
N SER A 379 -13.69 -1.72 -8.17
CA SER A 379 -15.04 -1.46 -8.67
C SER A 379 -15.32 0.04 -8.73
N GLN A 380 -14.74 0.80 -7.81
CA GLN A 380 -14.83 2.25 -7.69
C GLN A 380 -13.48 2.83 -7.22
N ILE A 381 -13.10 4.00 -7.71
CA ILE A 381 -11.86 4.69 -7.33
C ILE A 381 -12.20 6.05 -6.73
N ILE A 382 -11.72 6.33 -5.52
CA ILE A 382 -11.96 7.58 -4.79
C ILE A 382 -10.62 8.24 -4.54
N ILE A 383 -10.42 9.42 -5.13
CA ILE A 383 -9.20 10.20 -5.00
C ILE A 383 -9.48 11.36 -4.06
N TYR A 384 -8.94 11.30 -2.84
CA TYR A 384 -9.13 12.35 -1.85
C TYR A 384 -7.99 13.36 -1.93
N ARG A 385 -8.33 14.63 -2.23
CA ARG A 385 -7.44 15.81 -2.19
C ARG A 385 -6.01 15.55 -2.71
N THR A 386 -5.91 14.83 -3.83
CA THR A 386 -4.63 14.45 -4.44
C THR A 386 -4.27 15.44 -5.56
N PRO A 387 -3.05 16.00 -5.58
CA PRO A 387 -2.65 16.91 -6.65
C PRO A 387 -2.52 16.14 -7.98
N TYR A 388 -2.69 16.84 -9.10
CA TYR A 388 -2.42 16.29 -10.42
C TYR A 388 -1.00 15.75 -10.55
N SER A 389 -0.88 14.55 -11.11
CA SER A 389 0.35 13.96 -11.62
C SER A 389 0.06 13.19 -12.93
N GLU A 390 1.09 12.91 -13.72
CA GLU A 390 0.91 12.07 -14.92
C GLU A 390 0.47 10.64 -14.56
N GLN A 391 0.86 10.12 -13.39
CA GLN A 391 0.39 8.83 -12.90
C GLN A 391 -1.12 8.84 -12.63
N PHE A 392 -1.64 9.85 -11.94
CA PHE A 392 -3.08 9.94 -11.67
C PHE A 392 -3.90 10.28 -12.92
N LYS A 393 -3.33 11.02 -13.88
CA LYS A 393 -3.96 11.18 -15.19
C LYS A 393 -4.10 9.82 -15.90
N LYS A 394 -3.02 9.04 -15.98
CA LYS A 394 -3.04 7.69 -16.57
C LYS A 394 -4.01 6.77 -15.85
N LEU A 395 -4.10 6.85 -14.51
CA LEU A 395 -5.11 6.13 -13.72
C LEU A 395 -6.52 6.44 -14.19
N VAL A 396 -6.89 7.72 -14.31
CA VAL A 396 -8.24 8.13 -14.73
C VAL A 396 -8.53 7.66 -16.16
N GLU A 397 -7.60 7.85 -17.09
CA GLU A 397 -7.75 7.42 -18.49
C GLU A 397 -7.96 5.90 -18.60
N LEU A 398 -7.20 5.12 -17.83
CA LEU A 398 -7.32 3.66 -17.83
C LEU A 398 -8.59 3.20 -17.10
N ALA A 399 -8.98 3.84 -16.00
CA ALA A 399 -10.24 3.58 -15.33
C ALA A 399 -11.45 3.79 -16.27
N HIS A 400 -11.46 4.90 -17.02
CA HIS A 400 -12.49 5.19 -18.02
C HIS A 400 -12.56 4.13 -19.12
N LYS A 401 -11.41 3.68 -19.63
CA LYS A 401 -11.34 2.60 -20.63
C LYS A 401 -12.02 1.30 -20.16
N TYR A 402 -11.97 1.02 -18.86
CA TYR A 402 -12.56 -0.15 -18.23
C TYR A 402 -13.90 0.14 -17.52
N ASN A 403 -14.51 1.30 -17.78
CA ASN A 403 -15.79 1.73 -17.19
C ASN A 403 -15.80 1.71 -15.64
N LYS A 404 -14.66 2.01 -15.02
CA LYS A 404 -14.52 2.16 -13.57
C LYS A 404 -14.80 3.62 -13.20
N PRO A 405 -15.82 3.92 -12.38
CA PRO A 405 -16.06 5.31 -11.99
C PRO A 405 -14.97 5.84 -11.06
N VAL A 406 -14.58 7.09 -11.30
CA VAL A 406 -13.57 7.80 -10.53
C VAL A 406 -14.20 9.02 -9.86
N PHE A 407 -14.21 9.03 -8.53
CA PHE A 407 -14.68 10.13 -7.72
C PHE A 407 -13.53 10.96 -7.19
N TYR A 408 -13.68 12.28 -7.19
CA TYR A 408 -12.77 13.18 -6.50
C TYR A 408 -13.42 13.67 -5.19
N ASP A 409 -12.83 13.33 -4.05
CA ASP A 409 -13.31 13.76 -2.72
C ASP A 409 -12.54 15.02 -2.27
N ILE A 410 -13.28 16.02 -1.80
CA ILE A 410 -12.72 17.28 -1.30
C ILE A 410 -13.54 17.84 -0.13
N ASP A 411 -12.83 18.32 0.89
CA ASP A 411 -13.38 18.77 2.18
C ASP A 411 -13.46 20.29 2.34
N ASP A 412 -12.76 21.07 1.50
CA ASP A 412 -12.76 22.55 1.51
C ASP A 412 -12.74 23.11 0.08
N LEU A 413 -13.03 24.42 -0.07
CA LEU A 413 -12.90 25.16 -1.33
C LEU A 413 -11.43 25.45 -1.71
N VAL A 414 -10.63 24.40 -1.85
CA VAL A 414 -9.19 24.46 -2.16
C VAL A 414 -8.87 23.96 -3.57
N TYR A 415 -9.81 24.02 -4.50
CA TYR A 415 -9.61 23.61 -5.90
C TYR A 415 -9.49 24.78 -6.89
N ASP A 416 -9.79 26.01 -6.46
CA ASP A 416 -9.73 27.24 -7.26
C ASP A 416 -9.23 28.39 -6.39
N THR A 417 -8.24 29.16 -6.87
CA THR A 417 -7.62 30.24 -6.10
C THR A 417 -8.59 31.38 -5.82
N SER A 418 -9.64 31.55 -6.63
CA SER A 418 -10.68 32.57 -6.39
C SER A 418 -11.38 32.43 -5.03
N TYR A 419 -11.42 31.22 -4.45
CA TYR A 419 -11.89 31.01 -3.07
C TYR A 419 -10.78 31.23 -2.04
N THR A 420 -9.59 30.69 -2.27
CA THR A 420 -8.51 30.74 -1.28
C THR A 420 -7.86 32.11 -1.16
N ASP A 421 -7.87 32.92 -2.22
CA ASP A 421 -7.39 34.31 -2.20
C ASP A 421 -8.20 35.21 -1.25
N GLN A 422 -9.41 34.79 -0.87
CA GLN A 422 -10.25 35.51 0.09
C GLN A 422 -9.81 35.27 1.55
N LEU A 423 -9.05 34.20 1.82
CA LEU A 423 -8.61 33.82 3.15
C LEU A 423 -7.54 34.77 3.67
N GLU A 424 -7.72 35.27 4.89
CA GLU A 424 -6.78 36.23 5.49
C GLU A 424 -5.37 35.67 5.62
N TYR A 425 -5.24 34.39 6.02
CA TYR A 425 -3.95 33.69 6.06
C TYR A 425 -3.22 33.73 4.70
N VAL A 426 -3.94 33.45 3.60
CA VAL A 426 -3.35 33.41 2.25
C VAL A 426 -2.88 34.81 1.81
N LYS A 427 -3.61 35.86 2.20
CA LYS A 427 -3.21 37.25 1.94
C LYS A 427 -1.93 37.65 2.68
N THR A 428 -1.63 37.03 3.81
CA THR A 428 -0.42 37.31 4.60
C THR A 428 0.83 36.55 4.15
N LEU A 429 0.70 35.58 3.23
CA LEU A 429 1.83 34.78 2.75
C LEU A 429 2.84 35.61 1.95
N GLY A 430 4.12 35.26 2.08
CA GLY A 430 5.15 35.80 1.19
C GLY A 430 4.94 35.37 -0.26
N LYS A 431 5.45 36.14 -1.23
CA LYS A 431 5.24 35.88 -2.67
C LYS A 431 5.57 34.44 -3.10
N GLN A 432 6.66 33.86 -2.60
CA GLN A 432 7.06 32.48 -2.93
C GLN A 432 6.13 31.43 -2.30
N GLU A 433 5.73 31.64 -1.04
CA GLU A 433 4.82 30.75 -0.32
C GLU A 433 3.42 30.77 -0.96
N LYS A 434 2.94 31.95 -1.36
CA LYS A 434 1.67 32.09 -2.09
C LYS A 434 1.70 31.33 -3.41
N GLU A 435 2.76 31.47 -4.21
CA GLU A 435 2.85 30.75 -5.49
C GLU A 435 2.86 29.23 -5.29
N ALA A 436 3.57 28.74 -4.27
CA ALA A 436 3.58 27.32 -3.93
C ALA A 436 2.19 26.82 -3.50
N TYR A 437 1.49 27.60 -2.67
CA TYR A 437 0.13 27.30 -2.22
C TYR A 437 -0.86 27.28 -3.40
N ASP A 438 -0.86 28.34 -4.22
CA ASP A 438 -1.74 28.47 -5.38
C ASP A 438 -1.48 27.37 -6.42
N SER A 439 -0.22 26.96 -6.60
CA SER A 439 0.15 25.85 -7.47
C SER A 439 -0.48 24.54 -6.98
N GLY A 440 -0.48 24.29 -5.67
CA GLY A 440 -1.18 23.15 -5.06
C GLY A 440 -2.69 23.20 -5.32
N VAL A 441 -3.33 24.35 -5.08
CA VAL A 441 -4.77 24.57 -5.32
C VAL A 441 -5.14 24.29 -6.79
N ARG A 442 -4.39 24.86 -7.73
CA ARG A 442 -4.60 24.63 -9.18
C ARG A 442 -4.37 23.17 -9.57
N SER A 443 -3.43 22.49 -8.90
CA SER A 443 -3.15 21.07 -9.14
C SER A 443 -4.32 20.18 -8.74
N TYR A 444 -4.96 20.46 -7.59
CA TYR A 444 -6.20 19.79 -7.18
C TYR A 444 -7.31 20.01 -8.22
N GLY A 445 -7.57 21.26 -8.61
CA GLY A 445 -8.57 21.58 -9.62
C GLY A 445 -8.30 20.92 -10.98
N LYS A 446 -7.02 20.72 -11.35
CA LYS A 446 -6.64 20.04 -12.61
C LYS A 446 -6.99 18.56 -12.60
N LEU A 447 -6.68 17.82 -11.52
CA LEU A 447 -7.02 16.39 -11.43
C LEU A 447 -8.52 16.18 -11.28
N MET A 448 -9.17 17.00 -10.45
CA MET A 448 -10.61 16.96 -10.22
C MET A 448 -11.41 17.08 -11.54
N LYS A 449 -10.97 17.92 -12.49
CA LYS A 449 -11.59 18.04 -13.82
C LYS A 449 -11.55 16.76 -14.65
N LEU A 450 -10.67 15.80 -14.36
CA LEU A 450 -10.60 14.52 -15.07
C LEU A 450 -11.59 13.48 -14.51
N CYS A 451 -11.97 13.58 -13.23
CA CYS A 451 -12.81 12.58 -12.53
C CYS A 451 -14.29 12.68 -12.93
N ASP A 452 -15.08 11.62 -12.72
CA ASP A 452 -16.48 11.53 -13.18
C ASP A 452 -17.46 12.32 -12.30
N ALA A 453 -17.23 12.33 -11.00
CA ALA A 453 -18.08 12.97 -10.02
C ALA A 453 -17.29 13.45 -8.80
N PHE A 454 -17.93 14.26 -7.96
CA PHE A 454 -17.33 14.81 -6.75
C PHE A 454 -18.01 14.28 -5.50
N ILE A 455 -17.23 14.09 -4.43
CA ILE A 455 -17.73 13.76 -3.10
C ILE A 455 -17.35 14.91 -2.17
N THR A 456 -18.28 15.31 -1.31
CA THR A 456 -17.99 16.35 -0.32
C THR A 456 -18.79 16.20 0.97
N SER A 457 -18.49 17.03 1.97
CA SER A 457 -19.02 16.89 3.34
C SER A 457 -20.11 17.89 3.72
N THR A 458 -20.37 18.93 2.93
CA THR A 458 -21.34 19.98 3.26
C THR A 458 -22.19 20.41 2.07
N THR A 459 -23.40 20.93 2.35
CA THR A 459 -24.35 21.38 1.32
C THR A 459 -23.80 22.56 0.53
N ASP A 460 -23.21 23.57 1.18
CA ASP A 460 -22.62 24.73 0.51
C ASP A 460 -21.43 24.34 -0.38
N LEU A 461 -20.55 23.44 0.08
CA LEU A 461 -19.45 22.94 -0.76
C LEU A 461 -20.00 22.17 -1.96
N LYS A 462 -21.06 21.38 -1.77
CA LYS A 462 -21.76 20.69 -2.85
C LYS A 462 -22.33 21.69 -3.88
N ASN A 463 -22.93 22.79 -3.42
CA ASN A 463 -23.48 23.83 -4.30
C ASN A 463 -22.38 24.50 -5.15
N GLU A 464 -21.22 24.78 -4.56
CA GLU A 464 -20.08 25.35 -5.28
C GLU A 464 -19.48 24.36 -6.29
N LEU A 465 -19.32 23.09 -5.91
CA LEU A 465 -18.83 22.03 -6.80
C LEU A 465 -19.78 21.73 -7.96
N SER A 466 -21.10 21.83 -7.73
CA SER A 466 -22.13 21.58 -8.75
C SER A 466 -22.03 22.56 -9.93
N LYS A 467 -21.46 23.75 -9.73
CA LYS A 467 -21.21 24.74 -10.80
C LYS A 467 -20.25 24.24 -11.88
N LEU A 468 -19.49 23.18 -11.59
CA LEU A 468 -18.54 22.57 -12.53
C LEU A 468 -19.20 21.56 -13.48
N GLY A 469 -20.52 21.34 -13.37
CA GLY A 469 -21.30 20.56 -14.33
C GLY A 469 -21.14 19.05 -14.23
N LYS A 470 -20.67 18.53 -13.09
CA LYS A 470 -20.57 17.08 -12.80
C LYS A 470 -21.43 16.70 -11.59
N PRO A 471 -21.86 15.43 -11.47
CA PRO A 471 -22.56 14.95 -10.29
C PRO A 471 -21.74 15.20 -9.01
N VAL A 472 -22.43 15.59 -7.94
CA VAL A 472 -21.83 15.85 -6.63
C VAL A 472 -22.64 15.13 -5.55
N TYR A 473 -21.98 14.26 -4.80
CA TYR A 473 -22.58 13.45 -3.76
C TYR A 473 -22.18 13.95 -2.37
N LEU A 474 -23.18 14.15 -1.53
CA LEU A 474 -22.99 14.51 -0.13
C LEU A 474 -22.67 13.25 0.69
N ASN A 475 -21.49 13.23 1.29
CA ASN A 475 -21.03 12.26 2.27
C ASN A 475 -20.51 13.05 3.47
N ARG A 476 -21.39 13.35 4.42
CA ARG A 476 -21.06 14.16 5.62
C ARG A 476 -19.99 13.48 6.47
N ASN A 477 -19.32 14.26 7.31
CA ASN A 477 -18.36 13.70 8.26
C ASN A 477 -19.10 12.90 9.35
N LEU A 478 -18.71 11.65 9.55
CA LEU A 478 -19.34 10.72 10.48
C LEU A 478 -18.39 10.35 11.61
N ALA A 479 -18.94 10.08 12.78
CA ALA A 479 -18.19 9.57 13.92
C ALA A 479 -17.93 8.06 13.75
N SER A 480 -16.67 7.65 13.86
CA SER A 480 -16.32 6.23 13.88
C SER A 480 -16.80 5.55 15.15
N GLU A 481 -16.93 4.22 15.12
CA GLU A 481 -17.23 3.44 16.33
C GLU A 481 -16.19 3.66 17.43
N GLU A 482 -14.92 3.84 17.05
CA GLU A 482 -13.83 4.16 17.97
C GLU A 482 -14.05 5.53 18.64
N LEU A 483 -14.33 6.59 17.87
CA LEU A 483 -14.57 7.92 18.42
C LEU A 483 -15.80 7.94 19.34
N ILE A 484 -16.86 7.21 18.98
CA ILE A 484 -18.05 7.05 19.83
C ILE A 484 -17.68 6.34 21.14
N SER A 485 -16.86 5.29 21.08
CA SER A 485 -16.41 4.53 22.24
C SER A 485 -15.59 5.40 23.20
N ILE A 486 -14.58 6.10 22.69
CA ILE A 486 -13.73 6.99 23.47
C ILE A 486 -14.56 8.13 24.08
N SER A 487 -15.50 8.71 23.32
CA SER A 487 -16.40 9.75 23.84
C SER A 487 -17.28 9.26 24.99
N LYS A 488 -17.81 8.03 24.90
CA LYS A 488 -18.56 7.42 26.02
C LYS A 488 -17.68 7.29 27.26
N GLN A 489 -16.43 6.84 27.10
CA GLN A 489 -15.50 6.70 28.22
C GLN A 489 -15.15 8.05 28.86
N ALA A 490 -14.90 9.07 28.04
CA ALA A 490 -14.63 10.44 28.51
C ALA A 490 -15.74 10.94 29.45
N ILE A 491 -17.00 10.80 29.04
CA ILE A 491 -18.16 11.20 29.86
C ILE A 491 -18.19 10.48 31.21
N THR A 492 -17.94 9.16 31.23
CA THR A 492 -18.02 8.37 32.47
C THR A 492 -16.92 8.71 33.49
N LYS A 493 -15.76 9.16 33.00
CA LYS A 493 -14.61 9.52 33.85
C LYS A 493 -14.68 10.97 34.33
N ASN A 494 -15.53 11.78 33.70
CA ASN A 494 -15.58 13.20 33.95
C ASN A 494 -16.41 13.53 35.20
N ILE A 495 -15.81 14.30 36.11
CA ILE A 495 -16.49 14.93 37.23
C ILE A 495 -16.36 16.45 37.05
N LYS A 496 -17.39 17.08 36.50
CA LYS A 496 -17.40 18.54 36.30
C LYS A 496 -17.47 19.30 37.61
N ASP A 497 -16.71 20.38 37.71
CA ASP A 497 -16.87 21.35 38.79
C ASP A 497 -18.22 22.05 38.65
N LYS A 498 -19.11 21.83 39.61
CA LYS A 498 -20.45 22.43 39.58
C LYS A 498 -20.46 23.94 39.82
N LYS A 499 -19.37 24.51 40.34
CA LYS A 499 -19.26 25.93 40.71
C LYS A 499 -18.79 26.82 39.55
N LYS A 500 -18.22 26.23 38.50
CA LYS A 500 -17.68 26.93 37.34
C LYS A 500 -18.55 26.69 36.10
N ILE A 501 -18.42 27.58 35.13
CA ILE A 501 -18.96 27.40 33.77
C ILE A 501 -17.80 27.47 32.78
N LYS A 502 -17.45 26.35 32.18
CA LYS A 502 -16.28 26.23 31.29
C LYS A 502 -16.70 26.42 29.84
N ILE A 503 -16.09 27.39 29.17
CA ILE A 503 -16.35 27.73 27.78
C ILE A 503 -15.11 27.36 26.96
N GLY A 504 -15.22 26.37 26.07
CA GLY A 504 -14.13 25.92 25.22
C GLY A 504 -14.19 26.53 23.82
N TYR A 505 -13.07 27.07 23.35
CA TYR A 505 -12.83 27.40 21.94
C TYR A 505 -11.67 26.55 21.42
N PHE A 506 -12.01 25.59 20.56
CA PHE A 506 -11.08 24.66 19.95
C PHE A 506 -10.70 25.20 18.58
N SER A 507 -9.64 26.00 18.50
CA SER A 507 -9.37 26.80 17.30
C SER A 507 -9.18 25.90 16.07
N GLY A 508 -8.50 24.75 16.22
CA GLY A 508 -8.12 23.89 15.10
C GLY A 508 -6.74 24.29 14.58
N SER A 509 -6.62 24.56 13.27
CA SER A 509 -5.34 24.95 12.64
C SER A 509 -5.02 26.46 12.83
N ILE A 510 -3.87 26.90 12.30
CA ILE A 510 -3.23 28.21 12.55
C ILE A 510 -4.09 29.43 12.07
N THR A 511 -5.18 29.20 11.33
CA THR A 511 -5.85 30.23 10.50
C THR A 511 -7.00 31.01 11.17
N HIS A 512 -7.05 31.15 12.51
CA HIS A 512 -8.33 31.46 13.18
C HIS A 512 -8.40 32.71 14.08
N ASN A 513 -7.60 33.75 13.81
CA ASN A 513 -7.77 35.02 14.52
C ASN A 513 -9.13 35.69 14.18
N GLU A 514 -9.56 35.67 12.90
CA GLU A 514 -10.80 36.33 12.48
C GLU A 514 -12.07 35.78 13.16
N ASN A 515 -12.16 34.45 13.33
CA ASN A 515 -13.34 33.80 13.90
C ASN A 515 -13.43 34.01 15.41
N PHE A 516 -12.28 34.05 16.09
CA PHE A 516 -12.26 34.42 17.50
C PHE A 516 -12.55 35.91 17.69
N ASP A 517 -12.03 36.75 16.80
CA ASP A 517 -12.26 38.19 16.82
C ASP A 517 -13.75 38.56 16.67
N LEU A 518 -14.52 37.77 15.90
CA LEU A 518 -15.98 37.88 15.81
C LEU A 518 -16.66 37.87 17.19
N ILE A 519 -16.20 37.00 18.09
CA ILE A 519 -16.80 36.79 19.41
C ILE A 519 -16.03 37.44 20.56
N ARG A 520 -14.84 38.00 20.29
CA ARG A 520 -13.93 38.56 21.29
C ARG A 520 -14.62 39.56 22.22
N SER A 521 -15.41 40.48 21.66
CA SER A 521 -16.11 41.50 22.44
C SER A 521 -17.18 40.92 23.37
N ALA A 522 -17.89 39.88 22.92
CA ALA A 522 -18.87 39.16 23.73
C ALA A 522 -18.19 38.38 24.87
N ILE A 523 -17.12 37.67 24.58
CA ILE A 523 -16.35 36.91 25.57
C ILE A 523 -15.77 37.82 26.66
N LEU A 524 -15.20 38.97 26.29
CA LEU A 524 -14.70 39.94 27.26
C LEU A 524 -15.80 40.45 28.21
N LYS A 525 -17.02 40.66 27.70
CA LYS A 525 -18.17 41.03 28.54
C LYS A 525 -18.58 39.89 29.48
N ILE A 526 -18.62 38.65 28.97
CA ILE A 526 -18.93 37.47 29.78
C ILE A 526 -17.91 37.28 30.91
N LEU A 527 -16.62 37.33 30.62
CA LEU A 527 -15.56 37.19 31.63
C LEU A 527 -15.66 38.27 32.70
N LYS A 528 -15.99 39.51 32.30
CA LYS A 528 -16.18 40.64 33.22
C LYS A 528 -17.39 40.47 34.14
N GLU A 529 -18.52 40.04 33.61
CA GLU A 529 -19.80 39.97 34.33
C GLU A 529 -19.96 38.70 35.16
N PHE A 530 -19.31 37.59 34.75
CA PHE A 530 -19.47 36.27 35.36
C PHE A 530 -18.12 35.70 35.84
N PRO A 531 -17.65 36.03 37.07
CA PRO A 531 -16.38 35.55 37.62
C PRO A 531 -16.26 34.02 37.74
N GLN A 532 -17.39 33.30 37.73
CA GLN A 532 -17.44 31.84 37.73
C GLN A 532 -17.10 31.21 36.37
N THR A 533 -16.96 32.00 35.31
CA THR A 533 -16.66 31.49 33.96
C THR A 533 -15.17 31.27 33.77
N GLU A 534 -14.82 30.20 33.06
CA GLU A 534 -13.47 29.91 32.59
C GLU A 534 -13.49 29.77 31.06
N LEU A 535 -12.61 30.51 30.37
CA LEU A 535 -12.40 30.38 28.93
C LEU A 535 -11.20 29.47 28.68
N HIS A 536 -11.48 28.32 28.08
CA HIS A 536 -10.50 27.33 27.66
C HIS A 536 -10.17 27.54 26.18
N LEU A 537 -8.93 27.91 25.90
CA LEU A 537 -8.41 28.12 24.55
C LEU A 537 -7.52 26.94 24.19
N VAL A 538 -7.88 26.20 23.15
CA VAL A 538 -7.14 24.99 22.73
C VAL A 538 -6.58 25.21 21.33
N GLY A 539 -5.26 25.11 21.18
CA GLY A 539 -4.56 25.25 19.91
C GLY A 539 -3.81 26.59 19.76
N HIS A 540 -3.46 26.93 18.52
CA HIS A 540 -2.64 28.10 18.22
C HIS A 540 -3.50 29.37 18.18
N LEU A 541 -3.57 30.08 19.31
CA LEU A 541 -4.21 31.40 19.40
C LEU A 541 -3.31 32.40 20.12
N THR A 542 -3.09 33.56 19.51
CA THR A 542 -2.45 34.69 20.19
C THR A 542 -3.48 35.35 21.10
N ILE A 543 -3.25 35.31 22.42
CA ILE A 543 -4.17 35.94 23.37
C ILE A 543 -4.08 37.46 23.25
N PRO A 544 -5.19 38.15 22.94
CA PRO A 544 -5.21 39.62 22.89
C PRO A 544 -4.81 40.24 24.24
N ASP A 545 -4.08 41.35 24.23
CA ASP A 545 -3.61 42.02 25.45
C ASP A 545 -4.76 42.37 26.41
N GLU A 546 -5.92 42.73 25.86
CA GLU A 546 -7.13 43.06 26.63
C GLU A 546 -7.66 41.88 27.46
N MET A 547 -7.39 40.64 27.05
CA MET A 547 -7.80 39.44 27.81
C MET A 547 -6.87 39.15 28.98
N LYS A 548 -5.66 39.69 29.00
CA LYS A 548 -4.66 39.43 30.06
C LYS A 548 -5.13 39.86 31.46
N ARG A 549 -6.08 40.80 31.56
CA ARG A 549 -6.67 41.20 32.86
C ARG A 549 -7.57 40.14 33.49
N TYR A 550 -8.01 39.14 32.73
CA TYR A 550 -8.85 38.04 33.20
C TYR A 550 -8.04 36.73 33.35
N LYS A 551 -6.73 36.82 33.63
CA LYS A 551 -5.81 35.68 33.64
C LYS A 551 -6.28 34.51 34.51
N GLU A 552 -6.98 34.77 35.61
CA GLU A 552 -7.52 33.73 36.50
C GLU A 552 -8.70 32.94 35.90
N GLN A 553 -9.33 33.48 34.87
CA GLN A 553 -10.42 32.85 34.12
C GLN A 553 -9.95 32.28 32.78
N LEU A 554 -8.67 32.45 32.41
CA LEU A 554 -8.14 31.94 31.15
C LEU A 554 -7.35 30.65 31.39
N VAL A 555 -7.71 29.60 30.65
CA VAL A 555 -6.99 28.33 30.64
C VAL A 555 -6.54 28.03 29.22
N ILE A 556 -5.25 27.82 29.03
CA ILE A 556 -4.66 27.52 27.72
C ILE A 556 -4.29 26.05 27.70
N HIS A 557 -4.68 25.37 26.63
CA HIS A 557 -4.31 23.99 26.38
C HIS A 557 -3.49 23.90 25.10
N ASP A 558 -2.50 23.02 25.14
CA ASP A 558 -1.78 22.63 23.94
C ASP A 558 -2.70 21.88 22.96
N PHE A 559 -2.26 21.77 21.71
CA PHE A 559 -2.92 20.90 20.74
C PHE A 559 -2.84 19.44 21.22
N VAL A 560 -3.97 18.74 21.21
CA VAL A 560 -4.07 17.35 21.67
C VAL A 560 -4.38 16.40 20.52
N ASP A 561 -3.95 15.16 20.64
CA ASP A 561 -4.37 14.09 19.74
C ASP A 561 -5.89 13.89 19.81
N TRP A 562 -6.49 13.51 18.68
CA TRP A 562 -7.93 13.31 18.55
C TRP A 562 -8.49 12.27 19.53
N THR A 563 -7.68 11.30 19.99
CA THR A 563 -8.09 10.32 21.01
C THR A 563 -8.23 10.92 22.41
N LEU A 564 -7.54 12.02 22.68
CA LEU A 564 -7.61 12.74 23.96
C LEU A 564 -8.64 13.88 23.92
N LEU A 565 -8.96 14.37 22.72
CA LEU A 565 -9.90 15.47 22.51
C LEU A 565 -11.27 15.24 23.19
N PRO A 566 -11.92 14.04 23.12
CA PRO A 566 -13.18 13.82 23.82
C PRO A 566 -13.09 14.05 25.33
N SER A 567 -11.98 13.71 25.97
CA SER A 567 -11.79 13.98 27.41
C SER A 567 -11.80 15.48 27.68
N LEU A 568 -11.01 16.24 26.92
CA LEU A 568 -10.90 17.70 27.09
C LEU A 568 -12.21 18.42 26.75
N VAL A 569 -12.87 18.02 25.66
CA VAL A 569 -14.16 18.61 25.27
C VAL A 569 -15.22 18.28 26.32
N SER A 570 -15.23 17.06 26.87
CA SER A 570 -16.22 16.68 27.88
C SER A 570 -16.17 17.55 29.13
N ASP A 571 -14.99 18.11 29.47
CA ASP A 571 -14.79 19.01 30.62
C ASP A 571 -15.45 20.37 30.42
N MET A 572 -15.83 20.73 29.19
CA MET A 572 -16.45 22.01 28.86
C MET A 572 -17.96 21.96 29.07
N ASP A 573 -18.56 23.09 29.40
CA ASP A 573 -20.02 23.27 29.43
C ASP A 573 -20.56 23.86 28.12
N ILE A 574 -19.76 24.71 27.48
CA ILE A 574 -20.06 25.34 26.20
C ILE A 574 -18.90 25.10 25.24
N ASN A 575 -19.20 24.61 24.04
CA ASN A 575 -18.28 24.57 22.90
C ASN A 575 -18.58 25.73 21.94
N LEU A 576 -17.58 26.54 21.62
CA LEU A 576 -17.71 27.69 20.72
C LEU A 576 -17.28 27.30 19.30
N ALA A 577 -18.14 27.59 18.33
CA ALA A 577 -17.87 27.40 16.91
C ALA A 577 -18.23 28.64 16.08
N PRO A 578 -17.58 29.80 16.34
CA PRO A 578 -17.78 31.00 15.53
C PRO A 578 -17.14 30.82 14.14
N LEU A 579 -17.84 31.34 13.14
CA LEU A 579 -17.36 31.51 11.78
C LEU A 579 -17.84 32.85 11.23
N VAL A 580 -16.93 33.59 10.60
CA VAL A 580 -17.28 34.79 9.82
C VAL A 580 -18.02 34.36 8.56
N ASP A 581 -19.07 35.10 8.18
CA ASP A 581 -19.89 34.78 7.02
C ASP A 581 -19.16 35.03 5.69
N THR A 582 -18.52 33.99 5.15
CA THR A 582 -17.85 33.99 3.85
C THR A 582 -18.22 32.72 3.08
N VAL A 583 -18.08 32.73 1.76
CA VAL A 583 -18.34 31.52 0.92
C VAL A 583 -17.48 30.34 1.40
N PHE A 584 -16.22 30.59 1.75
CA PHE A 584 -15.32 29.57 2.28
C PHE A 584 -15.78 29.02 3.64
N ASN A 585 -16.21 29.89 4.57
CA ASN A 585 -16.65 29.44 5.89
C ASN A 585 -18.02 28.76 5.86
N ARG A 586 -18.93 29.15 4.96
CA ARG A 586 -20.20 28.43 4.74
C ARG A 586 -19.98 26.98 4.30
N ALA A 587 -18.94 26.76 3.49
CA ALA A 587 -18.54 25.42 3.03
C ALA A 587 -17.90 24.54 4.12
N LYS A 588 -17.53 25.08 5.29
CA LYS A 588 -16.90 24.30 6.37
C LYS A 588 -17.88 23.36 7.04
N SER A 589 -17.34 22.22 7.49
CA SER A 589 -18.13 21.17 8.16
C SER A 589 -18.35 21.40 9.65
N GLU A 590 -19.31 20.65 10.16
CA GLU A 590 -19.87 20.66 11.49
C GLU A 590 -19.09 19.81 12.51
N ILE A 591 -17.83 19.44 12.23
CA ILE A 591 -17.04 18.53 13.07
C ILE A 591 -16.99 19.00 14.53
N LYS A 592 -16.83 20.31 14.77
CA LYS A 592 -16.84 20.89 16.12
C LYS A 592 -18.14 20.60 16.88
N TRP A 593 -19.28 20.65 16.19
CA TRP A 593 -20.57 20.27 16.78
C TRP A 593 -20.64 18.76 17.01
N LEU A 594 -20.21 17.95 16.04
CA LEU A 594 -20.25 16.49 16.13
C LEU A 594 -19.45 16.00 17.34
N GLU A 595 -18.19 16.41 17.47
CA GLU A 595 -17.28 15.99 18.56
C GLU A 595 -17.80 16.43 19.93
N ALA A 596 -18.25 17.67 20.07
CA ALA A 596 -18.87 18.16 21.31
C ALA A 596 -20.18 17.43 21.65
N SER A 597 -20.98 17.13 20.64
CA SER A 597 -22.24 16.40 20.82
C SER A 597 -22.01 14.98 21.33
N LEU A 598 -20.99 14.26 20.85
CA LEU A 598 -20.70 12.90 21.30
C LEU A 598 -20.43 12.82 22.82
N VAL A 599 -19.86 13.88 23.39
CA VAL A 599 -19.61 14.01 24.83
C VAL A 599 -20.70 14.79 25.59
N GLY A 600 -21.78 15.18 24.91
CA GLY A 600 -22.92 15.84 25.53
C GLY A 600 -22.68 17.30 25.92
N VAL A 601 -21.83 18.01 25.18
CA VAL A 601 -21.52 19.43 25.39
C VAL A 601 -22.30 20.29 24.40
N ALA A 602 -22.95 21.34 24.92
CA ALA A 602 -23.72 22.26 24.11
C ALA A 602 -22.81 23.09 23.21
N THR A 603 -23.12 23.17 21.92
CA THR A 603 -22.38 24.01 20.97
C THR A 603 -23.13 25.31 20.69
N VAL A 604 -22.41 26.42 20.71
CA VAL A 604 -22.86 27.74 20.28
C VAL A 604 -22.08 28.10 19.02
N ALA A 605 -22.78 28.19 17.89
CA ALA A 605 -22.18 28.32 16.57
C ALA A 605 -22.75 29.52 15.82
N SER A 606 -21.99 30.05 14.85
CA SER A 606 -22.54 31.02 13.89
C SER A 606 -23.71 30.40 13.10
N ASP A 607 -24.73 31.19 12.82
CA ASP A 607 -25.87 30.79 11.99
C ASP A 607 -25.54 30.83 10.49
N ILE A 608 -24.58 29.99 10.07
CA ILE A 608 -24.19 29.85 8.67
C ILE A 608 -23.88 28.40 8.29
N GLY A 609 -24.05 28.10 7.00
CA GLY A 609 -23.56 26.90 6.34
C GLY A 609 -23.98 25.59 7.02
N SER A 610 -23.03 24.67 7.15
CA SER A 610 -23.31 23.34 7.72
C SER A 610 -23.83 23.40 9.16
N PHE A 611 -23.52 24.43 9.94
CA PHE A 611 -24.11 24.58 11.28
C PHE A 611 -25.61 24.82 11.22
N SER A 612 -26.08 25.68 10.31
CA SER A 612 -27.51 25.94 10.11
C SER A 612 -28.26 24.72 9.58
N ASP A 613 -27.61 23.89 8.77
CA ASP A 613 -28.20 22.63 8.26
C ASP A 613 -28.48 21.62 9.39
N ILE A 614 -27.55 21.48 10.33
CA ILE A 614 -27.52 20.35 11.27
C ILE A 614 -27.88 20.72 12.70
N ILE A 615 -27.79 21.98 13.11
CA ILE A 615 -28.16 22.40 14.47
C ILE A 615 -29.62 22.86 14.47
N THR A 616 -30.46 22.17 15.24
CA THR A 616 -31.80 22.67 15.56
C THR A 616 -31.68 23.69 16.68
N ASN A 617 -31.78 24.98 16.34
CA ASN A 617 -31.57 26.09 17.27
C ASN A 617 -32.42 25.95 18.54
N GLY A 618 -31.81 26.15 19.71
CA GLY A 618 -32.45 26.00 21.01
C GLY A 618 -32.75 24.55 21.44
N THR A 619 -32.46 23.56 20.59
CA THR A 619 -32.72 22.14 20.87
C THR A 619 -31.44 21.29 20.89
N THR A 620 -30.61 21.36 19.86
CA THR A 620 -29.36 20.57 19.73
C THR A 620 -28.10 21.44 19.70
N GLY A 621 -28.24 22.71 20.06
CA GLY A 621 -27.22 23.75 20.03
C GLY A 621 -27.88 25.12 19.93
N VAL A 622 -27.07 26.18 19.88
CA VAL A 622 -27.53 27.56 19.68
C VAL A 622 -26.87 28.13 18.44
N LEU A 623 -27.69 28.60 17.51
CA LEU A 623 -27.25 29.33 16.31
C LEU A 623 -27.31 30.83 16.60
N VAL A 624 -26.23 31.52 16.27
CA VAL A 624 -26.02 32.91 16.66
C VAL A 624 -25.79 33.76 15.42
N ALA A 625 -26.66 34.75 15.22
CA ALA A 625 -26.46 35.82 14.26
C ALA A 625 -25.40 36.83 14.75
N ASP A 626 -24.77 37.54 13.82
CA ASP A 626 -23.77 38.57 14.15
C ASP A 626 -24.31 39.60 15.15
N GLY A 627 -23.45 39.94 16.13
CA GLY A 627 -23.80 40.86 17.22
C GLY A 627 -24.60 40.25 18.38
N MET A 628 -25.20 39.06 18.22
CA MET A 628 -26.03 38.44 19.26
C MET A 628 -25.28 37.51 20.23
N TRP A 629 -23.98 37.31 20.01
CA TRP A 629 -23.13 36.41 20.82
C TRP A 629 -23.17 36.68 22.31
N TYR A 630 -23.13 37.95 22.71
CA TYR A 630 -23.16 38.30 24.13
C TYR A 630 -24.46 37.85 24.81
N GLU A 631 -25.61 38.18 24.20
CA GLU A 631 -26.92 37.88 24.75
C GLU A 631 -27.16 36.36 24.87
N GLN A 632 -26.75 35.59 23.85
CA GLN A 632 -26.88 34.13 23.84
C GLN A 632 -25.96 33.47 24.88
N LEU A 633 -24.72 33.92 24.99
CA LEU A 633 -23.80 33.40 26.01
C LEU A 633 -24.26 33.77 27.42
N ARG A 634 -24.77 34.99 27.63
CA ARG A 634 -25.29 35.45 28.93
C ARG A 634 -26.45 34.56 29.40
N ASP A 635 -27.38 34.22 28.52
CA ASP A 635 -28.49 33.32 28.84
C ASP A 635 -27.99 31.93 29.24
N LEU A 636 -27.06 31.36 28.47
CA LEU A 636 -26.52 30.03 28.72
C LEU A 636 -25.68 29.94 30.00
N VAL A 637 -24.84 30.93 30.28
CA VAL A 637 -24.02 30.99 31.50
C VAL A 637 -24.90 31.06 32.76
N ASN A 638 -26.08 31.67 32.67
CA ASN A 638 -27.04 31.74 33.78
C ASN A 638 -27.97 30.51 33.86
N ASN A 639 -28.00 29.64 32.84
CA ASN A 639 -28.97 28.56 32.74
C ASN A 639 -28.31 27.20 32.49
N LYS A 640 -27.78 26.59 33.55
CA LYS A 640 -27.14 25.27 33.51
C LYS A 640 -28.07 24.15 33.03
N THR A 641 -29.33 24.17 33.43
CA THR A 641 -30.33 23.20 32.98
C THR A 641 -30.50 23.24 31.47
N LYS A 642 -30.53 24.45 30.87
CA LYS A 642 -30.60 24.60 29.41
C LYS A 642 -29.37 24.02 28.72
N LEU A 643 -28.16 24.24 29.25
CA LEU A 643 -26.93 23.64 28.72
C LEU A 643 -26.97 22.11 28.73
N GLU A 644 -27.39 21.51 29.85
CA GLU A 644 -27.52 20.06 29.99
C GLU A 644 -28.53 19.48 28.99
N VAL A 645 -29.69 20.11 28.82
CA VAL A 645 -30.72 19.68 27.87
C VAL A 645 -30.22 19.77 26.42
N LEU A 646 -29.55 20.88 26.05
CA LEU A 646 -28.97 21.06 24.73
C LEU A 646 -27.94 19.96 24.42
N GLY A 647 -27.02 19.70 25.36
CA GLY A 647 -26.00 18.67 25.22
C GLY A 647 -26.57 17.25 25.09
N ILE A 648 -27.57 16.90 25.90
CA ILE A 648 -28.25 15.59 25.84
C ILE A 648 -28.93 15.39 24.49
N ASN A 649 -29.66 16.40 24.01
CA ASN A 649 -30.36 16.32 22.73
C ASN A 649 -29.38 16.25 21.55
N ALA A 650 -28.31 17.05 21.57
CA ALA A 650 -27.26 17.02 20.56
C ALA A 650 -26.57 15.65 20.50
N LYS A 651 -26.22 15.08 21.66
CA LYS A 651 -25.66 13.73 21.78
C LYS A 651 -26.57 12.67 21.19
N ARG A 652 -27.86 12.72 21.51
CA ARG A 652 -28.86 11.79 20.99
C ARG A 652 -28.86 11.83 19.46
N LYS A 653 -28.90 13.02 18.87
CA LYS A 653 -28.86 13.23 17.41
C LYS A 653 -27.56 12.72 16.79
N ALA A 654 -26.41 13.03 17.39
CA ALA A 654 -25.11 12.59 16.87
C ALA A 654 -25.00 11.05 16.83
N ILE A 655 -25.34 10.36 17.93
CA ILE A 655 -25.23 8.90 18.02
C ILE A 655 -26.26 8.18 17.14
N SER A 656 -27.46 8.74 16.96
CA SER A 656 -28.49 8.10 16.14
C SER A 656 -28.22 8.23 14.65
N THR A 657 -27.62 9.35 14.23
CA THR A 657 -27.65 9.79 12.83
C THR A 657 -26.27 9.94 12.22
N TYR A 658 -25.26 10.40 12.97
CA TYR A 658 -23.95 10.79 12.44
C TYR A 658 -22.83 9.82 12.85
N LYS A 659 -23.08 8.51 12.65
CA LYS A 659 -22.10 7.45 12.86
C LYS A 659 -21.80 6.74 11.54
N THR A 660 -20.62 6.15 11.41
CA THR A 660 -20.20 5.40 10.21
C THR A 660 -21.05 4.17 9.93
N THR A 661 -21.42 3.43 10.98
CA THR A 661 -22.11 2.14 10.86
C THR A 661 -23.49 2.27 10.21
N LYS A 662 -23.65 1.66 9.03
CA LYS A 662 -24.90 1.58 8.24
C LYS A 662 -25.55 2.94 7.95
N HIS A 663 -24.76 4.02 7.92
CA HIS A 663 -25.26 5.34 7.54
C HIS A 663 -25.44 5.44 6.03
N LYS A 664 -26.68 5.70 5.61
CA LYS A 664 -27.03 5.95 4.21
C LYS A 664 -26.96 7.44 3.94
N ASP A 665 -26.31 7.78 2.85
CA ASP A 665 -26.23 9.12 2.28
C ASP A 665 -26.22 9.02 0.74
N GLU A 666 -26.18 10.16 0.07
CA GLU A 666 -26.24 10.23 -1.41
C GLU A 666 -25.09 9.46 -2.06
N PHE A 667 -23.92 9.39 -1.41
CA PHE A 667 -22.76 8.69 -1.94
C PHE A 667 -22.90 7.17 -1.80
N ILE A 668 -23.41 6.68 -0.67
CA ILE A 668 -23.72 5.26 -0.50
C ILE A 668 -24.80 4.81 -1.50
N GLU A 669 -25.82 5.63 -1.71
CA GLU A 669 -26.84 5.38 -2.74
C GLU A 669 -26.20 5.31 -4.13
N ALA A 670 -25.33 6.26 -4.48
CA ALA A 670 -24.63 6.25 -5.76
C ALA A 670 -23.75 5.00 -5.99
N ILE A 671 -23.17 4.43 -4.93
CA ILE A 671 -22.37 3.20 -5.02
C ILE A 671 -23.25 1.94 -5.14
N HIS A 672 -24.46 1.95 -4.58
CA HIS A 672 -25.35 0.79 -4.58
C HIS A 672 -26.30 0.69 -5.78
N GLY A 673 -26.44 1.78 -6.57
CA GLY A 673 -27.42 1.87 -7.65
C GLY A 673 -28.81 2.11 -7.12
#